data_AF-A0A5N4CW23-F1
#
_entry.id   AF-A0A5N4CW23-F1
#
_cell.length_a   1.000
_cell.length_b   1.000
_cell.length_c   1.000
_cell.angle_alpha   90.00
_cell.angle_beta   90.00
_cell.angle_gamma   90.00
#
_symmetry.space_group_name_H-M   'P 1'
#
loop_
_entity.id
_entity.type
_entity.pdbx_description
1 polymer ?
#
loop_
_entity_poly.entity_id
_entity_poly.type
_entity_poly.pdbx_seq_one_letter_code
_entity_poly.pdbx_strand_id
1 'polypeptide(L)'
;MFTGIKACLQLKQLLDILCSPRVQKQGRSSMRLWLRGLVLQVLRSARGTCGSPGQPPTLPAPQKVVATWEAISLGRQPVPEYFNFAHDVLDMWSQLEKAGHRPPIPAFWWVDGMGAEVKWSFEELGEQSRKAANVLGGVCGLQPGDRVMLVLPRLPEWWLVSVACMRTGAVMIPGISQLTEKDLRFRLQASKAKCIITSDSTAPQVDAISADCPSLQTKLLVSDSSRPSWVNFRELLRFPITTLCCVPTIFRLLVQEDLTRYQFQSLKHCLAGGEALNPDVREKWKSQTGLELHEGYGQSETVVICANPKGSKIKSGSMGTASPPYDVQDNPEKTAASERGDFYITGDRAHVDKDGYFWFMGRNDDVIISSSYRIGPIEVESALAEHPAVLESAVVSSPDPTRGEAGKRHPGPALWWVSGDGDEVKWNFSQLSELSQQTANVFSGPCGLQRGDRVAVVLPRVPEWWLVILGCMRAGLVFIPGTIQLKPKDILYRLQVSNTRAIVAGDEVAQAVDTVAPDCPALKTKILVSAKSREGWLDFKTLLREASTTHRCVETGSQEAAAIYFTSGTSGLPKMAEHSHSSLGIKAKMDADYKFPHLQHCFSGGESLLPETLENWKAQTGLDIREFYGQTETVIDDKGNVLPPGTEGDLGIRVKPSRPIGIFSGYVDNLEKTAANIRGDFWLLGDQGIKDQDGYFYFMGRADDIINSSGYRIGPSEVENALMEHPAVVEAAAVVKAFVVLAPQFLSRDPDQLTKELQQHVKLVTAPYKYPRKAEDKASDLKFCLIMTKKVQKR
;
A
#
# COMPACT_ATOMS: atom_id res chain seq x y z
N MET A 1 -32.42 0.89 8.33
CA MET A 1 -33.86 0.62 8.12
C MET A 1 -34.07 0.47 6.61
N PHE A 2 -35.15 -0.16 6.16
CA PHE A 2 -35.34 -0.77 4.83
C PHE A 2 -34.50 -2.04 4.63
N THR A 3 -35.02 -3.25 4.76
CA THR A 3 -36.40 -3.73 4.66
C THR A 3 -36.65 -4.80 5.73
N GLY A 4 -37.59 -4.53 6.63
CA GLY A 4 -38.24 -5.59 7.38
C GLY A 4 -39.21 -6.34 6.46
N ILE A 5 -39.27 -7.66 6.66
CA ILE A 5 -40.30 -8.64 6.25
C ILE A 5 -39.79 -9.70 5.25
N LYS A 6 -39.13 -10.72 5.81
CA LYS A 6 -39.63 -12.10 5.77
C LYS A 6 -39.60 -12.67 7.20
N ALA A 7 -40.29 -11.99 8.12
CA ALA A 7 -40.56 -12.50 9.46
C ALA A 7 -41.82 -13.39 9.39
N CYS A 8 -41.63 -14.67 9.07
CA CYS A 8 -42.56 -15.73 9.46
C CYS A 8 -41.91 -17.13 9.52
N LEU A 9 -40.57 -17.23 9.53
CA LEU A 9 -39.90 -18.48 9.90
C LEU A 9 -39.39 -18.41 11.35
N GLN A 10 -40.21 -19.01 12.21
CA GLN A 10 -39.91 -19.68 13.47
C GLN A 10 -39.16 -18.89 14.55
N LEU A 11 -39.93 -18.20 15.40
CA LEU A 11 -39.54 -17.69 16.73
C LEU A 11 -38.69 -18.71 17.54
N LYS A 12 -38.99 -20.00 17.35
CA LYS A 12 -38.30 -21.14 17.95
C LYS A 12 -36.85 -21.30 17.46
N GLN A 13 -36.58 -21.11 16.17
CA GLN A 13 -35.22 -21.16 15.62
C GLN A 13 -34.36 -20.01 16.15
N LEU A 14 -34.93 -18.82 16.34
CA LEU A 14 -34.22 -17.68 16.93
C LEU A 14 -33.83 -17.95 18.39
N LEU A 15 -34.73 -18.54 19.18
CA LEU A 15 -34.43 -18.97 20.56
C LEU A 15 -33.38 -20.09 20.60
N ASP A 16 -33.45 -21.06 19.69
CA ASP A 16 -32.47 -22.15 19.58
C ASP A 16 -31.06 -21.64 19.24
N ILE A 17 -30.97 -20.60 18.40
CA ILE A 17 -29.72 -19.92 18.02
C ILE A 17 -29.12 -19.12 19.20
N LEU A 18 -29.96 -18.47 20.02
CA LEU A 18 -29.53 -17.67 21.17
C LEU A 18 -29.11 -18.52 22.40
N CYS A 19 -29.52 -19.79 22.46
CA CYS A 19 -29.47 -20.59 23.69
C CYS A 19 -28.65 -21.90 23.60
N SER A 20 -27.95 -22.18 22.50
CA SER A 20 -27.24 -23.47 22.37
C SER A 20 -25.96 -23.50 23.24
N PRO A 21 -25.77 -24.56 24.06
CA PRO A 21 -25.36 -25.86 23.52
C PRO A 21 -26.27 -26.99 24.02
N ARG A 22 -27.08 -27.56 23.10
CA ARG A 22 -28.02 -28.71 23.26
C ARG A 22 -28.19 -29.29 24.69
N VAL A 23 -29.35 -29.06 25.31
CA VAL A 23 -30.09 -30.10 26.05
C VAL A 23 -31.60 -29.87 25.91
N GLN A 24 -32.29 -30.77 25.22
CA GLN A 24 -33.43 -31.52 25.79
C GLN A 24 -33.86 -32.64 24.83
N LYS A 25 -33.48 -33.88 25.18
CA LYS A 25 -34.16 -35.09 24.71
C LYS A 25 -35.54 -35.15 25.34
N GLN A 26 -36.53 -35.50 24.52
CA GLN A 26 -37.84 -36.00 24.95
C GLN A 26 -37.71 -37.21 25.88
N GLY A 27 -38.68 -37.36 26.80
CA GLY A 27 -39.06 -38.66 27.36
C GLY A 27 -39.09 -38.74 28.88
N ARG A 28 -40.29 -38.74 29.44
CA ARG A 28 -40.61 -38.98 30.85
C ARG A 28 -40.14 -40.36 31.36
N SER A 29 -39.92 -40.40 32.67
CA SER A 29 -40.05 -41.55 33.58
C SER A 29 -38.74 -42.12 34.14
N SER A 30 -38.57 -41.87 35.44
CA SER A 30 -37.86 -42.66 36.44
C SER A 30 -36.57 -42.05 37.02
N MET A 31 -36.47 -42.19 38.34
CA MET A 31 -35.33 -41.86 39.22
C MET A 31 -35.15 -40.39 39.68
N ARG A 32 -36.23 -39.91 40.30
CA ARG A 32 -36.15 -39.21 41.60
C ARG A 32 -35.36 -40.07 42.62
N LEU A 33 -34.03 -40.09 42.59
CA LEU A 33 -33.27 -40.69 43.72
C LEU A 33 -31.80 -40.29 43.84
N TRP A 34 -31.21 -39.56 42.90
CA TRP A 34 -29.79 -39.17 42.98
C TRP A 34 -29.53 -37.71 43.37
N LEU A 35 -30.60 -36.95 43.66
CA LEU A 35 -30.58 -35.55 44.08
C LEU A 35 -30.41 -35.36 45.62
N ARG A 36 -29.85 -36.34 46.32
CA ARG A 36 -29.60 -36.27 47.78
C ARG A 36 -28.14 -36.54 48.20
N GLY A 37 -27.24 -36.85 47.26
CA GLY A 37 -25.88 -37.32 47.59
C GLY A 37 -24.74 -36.30 47.56
N LEU A 38 -24.82 -35.22 46.78
CA LEU A 38 -23.65 -34.36 46.51
C LEU A 38 -23.71 -32.94 47.10
N VAL A 39 -24.81 -32.57 47.76
CA VAL A 39 -25.04 -31.22 48.31
C VAL A 39 -24.51 -31.07 49.75
N LEU A 40 -23.96 -32.13 50.36
CA LEU A 40 -23.52 -32.12 51.77
C LEU A 40 -22.01 -32.32 52.01
N GLN A 41 -21.18 -32.31 50.96
CA GLN A 41 -19.73 -32.55 51.11
C GLN A 41 -18.81 -31.39 50.71
N VAL A 42 -19.35 -30.29 50.15
CA VAL A 42 -18.55 -29.10 49.74
C VAL A 42 -18.61 -27.95 50.77
N LEU A 43 -19.51 -28.02 51.77
CA LEU A 43 -19.70 -26.97 52.77
C LEU A 43 -18.94 -27.16 54.10
N ARG A 44 -17.86 -27.98 54.14
CA ARG A 44 -17.13 -28.26 55.39
C ARG A 44 -15.61 -28.03 55.40
N SER A 45 -15.05 -27.36 54.41
CA SER A 45 -13.60 -27.05 54.40
C SER A 45 -13.26 -25.62 53.96
N ALA A 46 -14.14 -24.66 54.22
CA ALA A 46 -13.80 -23.26 54.28
C ALA A 46 -13.45 -22.86 55.73
N ARG A 47 -12.16 -22.74 56.05
CA ARG A 47 -11.59 -21.75 56.99
C ARG A 47 -10.06 -21.90 57.02
N GLY A 48 -9.39 -20.92 56.44
CA GLY A 48 -7.93 -20.82 56.43
C GLY A 48 -7.45 -19.50 55.83
N THR A 49 -7.49 -18.45 56.66
CA THR A 49 -6.73 -17.19 56.61
C THR A 49 -6.95 -16.21 55.45
N CYS A 50 -7.46 -15.05 55.86
CA CYS A 50 -7.45 -13.77 55.16
C CYS A 50 -5.99 -13.31 54.92
N GLY A 51 -5.64 -13.07 53.66
CA GLY A 51 -4.44 -12.35 53.24
C GLY A 51 -4.84 -11.19 52.33
N SER A 52 -4.21 -10.04 52.52
CA SER A 52 -4.35 -8.79 51.75
C SER A 52 -4.37 -9.00 50.23
N PRO A 53 -4.98 -8.09 49.45
CA PRO A 53 -5.02 -8.20 47.98
C PRO A 53 -3.60 -8.08 47.42
N GLY A 54 -2.94 -9.24 47.25
CA GLY A 54 -1.69 -9.35 46.51
C GLY A 54 -1.96 -9.06 45.04
N GLN A 55 -1.11 -8.25 44.43
CA GLN A 55 -1.09 -8.04 42.98
C GLN A 55 -1.20 -9.38 42.22
N PRO A 56 -1.86 -9.39 41.05
CA PRO A 56 -1.79 -10.55 40.16
C PRO A 56 -0.32 -10.91 39.94
N PRO A 57 0.03 -12.21 39.86
CA PRO A 57 1.41 -12.62 39.67
C PRO A 57 1.97 -11.89 38.46
N THR A 58 3.08 -11.18 38.65
CA THR A 58 3.86 -10.62 37.55
C THR A 58 4.19 -11.76 36.60
N LEU A 59 3.72 -11.65 35.36
CA LEU A 59 4.09 -12.55 34.28
C LEU A 59 5.62 -12.65 34.25
N PRO A 60 6.21 -13.85 34.08
CA PRO A 60 7.65 -13.98 33.93
C PRO A 60 8.11 -13.10 32.77
N ALA A 61 9.26 -12.44 32.94
CA ALA A 61 9.92 -11.76 31.82
C ALA A 61 10.01 -12.73 30.63
N PRO A 62 9.77 -12.27 29.38
CA PRO A 62 9.65 -13.14 28.22
C PRO A 62 10.88 -14.04 28.13
N GLN A 63 10.69 -15.33 28.41
CA GLN A 63 11.76 -16.30 28.20
C GLN A 63 12.12 -16.27 26.71
N LYS A 64 13.42 -16.24 26.44
CA LYS A 64 14.07 -16.26 25.12
C LYS A 64 13.74 -17.56 24.34
N VAL A 65 12.48 -17.81 24.01
CA VAL A 65 12.08 -18.96 23.17
C VAL A 65 11.97 -18.54 21.70
N VAL A 66 11.76 -17.25 21.42
CA VAL A 66 11.66 -16.76 20.04
C VAL A 66 13.01 -16.72 19.31
N ALA A 67 14.13 -16.81 20.04
CA ALA A 67 15.49 -16.69 19.52
C ALA A 67 16.33 -17.97 19.72
N THR A 68 15.86 -19.14 19.29
CA THR A 68 16.64 -20.39 19.44
C THR A 68 16.48 -21.42 18.31
N TRP A 69 15.71 -21.16 17.24
CA TRP A 69 15.57 -22.12 16.14
C TRP A 69 16.93 -22.52 15.53
N GLU A 70 17.82 -21.56 15.24
CA GLU A 70 19.18 -21.85 14.78
C GLU A 70 20.00 -22.61 15.82
N ALA A 71 19.86 -22.30 17.11
CA ALA A 71 20.60 -22.99 18.18
C ALA A 71 20.14 -24.45 18.35
N ILE A 72 18.84 -24.73 18.23
CA ILE A 72 18.27 -26.09 18.27
C ILE A 72 18.63 -26.86 16.98
N SER A 73 18.53 -26.22 15.81
CA SER A 73 18.88 -26.83 14.51
C SER A 73 20.36 -27.20 14.40
N LEU A 74 21.23 -26.44 15.07
CA LEU A 74 22.67 -26.68 15.16
C LEU A 74 23.07 -27.56 16.35
N GLY A 75 22.10 -28.12 17.11
CA GLY A 75 22.36 -28.99 18.26
C GLY A 75 22.99 -28.30 19.47
N ARG A 76 23.00 -26.97 19.50
CA ARG A 76 23.58 -26.15 20.59
C ARG A 76 22.63 -26.00 21.78
N GLN A 77 21.35 -26.36 21.60
CA GLN A 77 20.34 -26.42 22.66
C GLN A 77 19.45 -27.65 22.46
N PRO A 78 18.98 -28.29 23.56
CA PRO A 78 18.07 -29.41 23.47
C PRO A 78 16.67 -28.96 23.02
N VAL A 79 15.92 -29.88 22.39
CA VAL A 79 14.50 -29.67 22.08
C VAL A 79 13.73 -29.49 23.40
N PRO A 80 12.90 -28.44 23.55
CA PRO A 80 12.13 -28.23 24.76
C PRO A 80 11.22 -29.41 25.10
N GLU A 81 11.07 -29.73 26.39
CA GLU A 81 10.14 -30.76 26.88
C GLU A 81 8.69 -30.42 26.53
N TYR A 82 8.34 -29.13 26.53
CA TYR A 82 7.03 -28.62 26.12
C TYR A 82 7.19 -27.62 24.99
N PHE A 83 6.46 -27.84 23.90
CA PHE A 83 6.38 -26.94 22.75
C PHE A 83 5.01 -27.02 22.10
N ASN A 84 4.37 -25.87 21.91
CA ASN A 84 3.14 -25.72 21.15
C ASN A 84 3.30 -24.59 20.14
N PHE A 85 3.33 -24.92 18.86
CA PHE A 85 3.53 -23.94 17.78
C PHE A 85 2.56 -22.75 17.84
N ALA A 86 1.31 -22.97 18.23
CA ALA A 86 0.32 -21.90 18.28
C ALA A 86 0.54 -20.91 19.44
N HIS A 87 1.06 -21.38 20.57
CA HIS A 87 1.40 -20.52 21.72
C HIS A 87 2.82 -19.95 21.59
N ASP A 88 3.82 -20.83 21.43
CA ASP A 88 5.24 -20.48 21.54
C ASP A 88 5.79 -19.78 20.28
N VAL A 89 5.08 -19.90 19.14
CA VAL A 89 5.46 -19.23 17.90
C VAL A 89 4.40 -18.19 17.49
N LEU A 90 3.16 -18.61 17.21
CA LEU A 90 2.14 -17.69 16.66
C LEU A 90 1.77 -16.58 17.65
N ASP A 91 1.45 -16.92 18.91
CA ASP A 91 1.06 -15.90 19.90
C ASP A 91 2.26 -15.04 20.33
N MET A 92 3.46 -15.61 20.43
CA MET A 92 4.69 -14.85 20.69
C MET A 92 5.01 -13.85 19.58
N TRP A 93 4.85 -14.24 18.31
CA TRP A 93 5.05 -13.31 17.18
C TRP A 93 3.99 -12.22 17.18
N SER A 94 2.72 -12.53 17.48
CA SER A 94 1.68 -11.51 17.68
C SER A 94 2.01 -10.53 18.81
N GLN A 95 2.58 -11.00 19.92
CA GLN A 95 3.00 -10.14 21.04
C GLN A 95 4.17 -9.22 20.66
N LEU A 96 5.17 -9.73 19.94
CA LEU A 96 6.29 -8.93 19.45
C LEU A 96 5.83 -7.88 18.43
N GLU A 97 4.83 -8.21 17.61
CA GLU A 97 4.17 -7.27 16.70
C GLU A 97 3.46 -6.14 17.45
N LYS A 98 2.72 -6.47 18.52
CA LYS A 98 2.04 -5.47 19.36
C LYS A 98 3.00 -4.60 20.17
N ALA A 99 4.14 -5.15 20.58
CA ALA A 99 5.17 -4.44 21.31
C ALA A 99 6.08 -3.57 20.40
N GLY A 100 5.87 -3.59 19.08
CA GLY A 100 6.69 -2.85 18.12
C GLY A 100 8.12 -3.39 17.94
N HIS A 101 8.40 -4.59 18.44
CA HIS A 101 9.71 -5.27 18.34
C HIS A 101 9.85 -6.11 17.08
N ARG A 102 8.72 -6.66 16.65
CA ARG A 102 8.50 -7.15 15.30
C ARG A 102 7.39 -6.30 14.73
N PRO A 103 7.31 -6.14 13.43
CA PRO A 103 6.05 -5.54 12.94
C PRO A 103 5.19 -6.37 11.92
N PRO A 104 3.96 -5.98 11.48
CA PRO A 104 2.78 -6.89 11.52
C PRO A 104 2.42 -7.90 10.36
N ILE A 105 3.08 -9.06 10.13
CA ILE A 105 2.97 -9.81 8.80
C ILE A 105 1.60 -10.39 8.58
N PRO A 106 1.23 -10.65 7.30
CA PRO A 106 0.46 -11.85 6.99
C PRO A 106 1.12 -13.10 7.59
N ALA A 107 0.54 -13.60 8.67
CA ALA A 107 0.81 -14.94 9.16
C ALA A 107 0.27 -16.01 8.20
N PHE A 108 -0.80 -15.65 7.49
CA PHE A 108 -1.47 -16.51 6.54
C PHE A 108 -1.95 -15.69 5.34
N TRP A 109 -1.68 -16.19 4.14
CA TRP A 109 -2.20 -15.62 2.91
C TRP A 109 -2.69 -16.75 2.01
N TRP A 110 -3.98 -16.74 1.77
CA TRP A 110 -4.66 -17.65 0.87
C TRP A 110 -5.24 -16.88 -0.28
N VAL A 111 -5.16 -17.46 -1.47
CA VAL A 111 -5.70 -16.93 -2.72
C VAL A 111 -6.40 -18.08 -3.40
N ASP A 112 -7.67 -17.89 -3.77
CA ASP A 112 -8.37 -18.88 -4.57
C ASP A 112 -8.07 -18.73 -6.07
N GLY A 113 -8.69 -19.57 -6.89
CA GLY A 113 -8.53 -19.52 -8.34
C GLY A 113 -9.16 -18.29 -9.01
N MET A 114 -9.95 -17.49 -8.29
CA MET A 114 -10.68 -16.32 -8.79
C MET A 114 -10.07 -14.99 -8.30
N GLY A 115 -8.95 -15.06 -7.56
CA GLY A 115 -8.26 -13.90 -7.02
C GLY A 115 -8.89 -13.35 -5.73
N ALA A 116 -9.84 -14.06 -5.12
CA ALA A 116 -10.29 -13.75 -3.77
C ALA A 116 -9.14 -14.07 -2.80
N GLU A 117 -8.76 -13.08 -2.00
CA GLU A 117 -7.65 -13.21 -1.07
C GLU A 117 -8.17 -13.21 0.37
N VAL A 118 -7.67 -14.16 1.17
CA VAL A 118 -7.80 -14.13 2.63
C VAL A 118 -6.41 -13.93 3.21
N LYS A 119 -6.20 -12.79 3.88
CA LYS A 119 -4.96 -12.47 4.59
C LYS A 119 -5.27 -12.32 6.08
N TRP A 120 -4.56 -13.07 6.91
CA TRP A 120 -4.65 -12.94 8.36
C TRP A 120 -3.29 -12.54 8.93
N SER A 121 -3.26 -11.51 9.77
CA SER A 121 -2.11 -11.23 10.63
C SER A 121 -1.90 -12.32 11.69
N PHE A 122 -0.77 -12.32 12.40
CA PHE A 122 -0.61 -13.26 13.53
C PHE A 122 -1.65 -13.06 14.62
N GLU A 123 -2.09 -11.81 14.81
CA GLU A 123 -3.19 -11.51 15.72
C GLU A 123 -4.52 -12.11 15.23
N GLU A 124 -4.87 -11.93 13.97
CA GLU A 124 -6.12 -12.47 13.39
C GLU A 124 -6.11 -14.00 13.35
N LEU A 125 -5.01 -14.61 12.89
CA LEU A 125 -4.86 -16.06 12.89
C LEU A 125 -4.89 -16.60 14.33
N GLY A 126 -4.28 -15.88 15.29
CA GLY A 126 -4.36 -16.19 16.71
C GLY A 126 -5.79 -16.15 17.23
N GLU A 127 -6.54 -15.09 16.93
CA GLU A 127 -7.93 -14.94 17.36
C GLU A 127 -8.84 -16.01 16.75
N GLN A 128 -8.78 -16.21 15.43
CA GLN A 128 -9.61 -17.17 14.72
C GLN A 128 -9.26 -18.60 15.15
N SER A 129 -7.98 -18.92 15.36
CA SER A 129 -7.59 -20.28 15.79
C SER A 129 -8.00 -20.58 17.23
N ARG A 130 -8.06 -19.58 18.12
CA ARG A 130 -8.68 -19.74 19.44
C ARG A 130 -10.18 -19.97 19.35
N LYS A 131 -10.89 -19.28 18.46
CA LYS A 131 -12.33 -19.53 18.21
C LYS A 131 -12.56 -20.95 17.69
N ALA A 132 -11.79 -21.37 16.69
CA ALA A 132 -11.83 -22.74 16.18
C ALA A 132 -11.48 -23.78 17.26
N ALA A 133 -10.48 -23.52 18.10
CA ALA A 133 -10.13 -24.41 19.22
C ALA A 133 -11.29 -24.56 20.22
N ASN A 134 -12.02 -23.48 20.52
CA ASN A 134 -13.21 -23.52 21.37
C ASN A 134 -14.35 -24.32 20.72
N VAL A 135 -14.50 -24.26 19.39
CA VAL A 135 -15.46 -25.11 18.66
C VAL A 135 -15.08 -26.58 18.77
N LEU A 136 -13.80 -26.92 18.58
CA LEU A 136 -13.31 -28.29 18.66
C LEU A 136 -13.43 -28.87 20.08
N GLY A 137 -13.00 -28.14 21.11
CA GLY A 137 -13.06 -28.59 22.50
C GLY A 137 -14.47 -28.52 23.10
N GLY A 138 -15.20 -27.44 22.84
CA GLY A 138 -16.52 -27.18 23.42
C GLY A 138 -17.65 -27.85 22.65
N VAL A 139 -17.88 -27.41 21.41
CA VAL A 139 -19.03 -27.89 20.61
C VAL A 139 -18.86 -29.34 20.16
N CYS A 140 -17.63 -29.73 19.78
CA CYS A 140 -17.33 -31.11 19.35
C CYS A 140 -16.88 -32.03 20.50
N GLY A 141 -16.64 -31.48 21.70
CA GLY A 141 -16.25 -32.26 22.89
C GLY A 141 -14.88 -32.94 22.81
N LEU A 142 -14.00 -32.52 21.89
CA LEU A 142 -12.72 -33.18 21.65
C LEU A 142 -11.73 -32.92 22.79
N GLN A 143 -11.01 -33.96 23.19
CA GLN A 143 -9.96 -33.92 24.21
C GLN A 143 -8.56 -34.05 23.59
N PRO A 144 -7.49 -33.65 24.30
CA PRO A 144 -6.12 -33.92 23.85
C PRO A 144 -5.92 -35.40 23.49
N GLY A 145 -5.33 -35.66 22.32
CA GLY A 145 -5.15 -37.01 21.77
C GLY A 145 -6.30 -37.53 20.89
N ASP A 146 -7.46 -36.88 20.91
CA ASP A 146 -8.57 -37.25 20.02
C ASP A 146 -8.26 -36.92 18.57
N ARG A 147 -8.67 -37.80 17.65
CA ARG A 147 -8.32 -37.72 16.23
C ARG A 147 -9.41 -37.02 15.42
N VAL A 148 -8.98 -36.06 14.61
CA VAL A 148 -9.84 -35.26 13.73
C VAL A 148 -9.41 -35.47 12.29
N MET A 149 -10.30 -36.02 11.45
CA MET A 149 -10.04 -36.15 10.03
C MET A 149 -10.42 -34.86 9.31
N LEU A 150 -9.45 -34.24 8.63
CA LEU A 150 -9.63 -32.97 7.94
C LEU A 150 -9.57 -33.20 6.43
N VAL A 151 -10.72 -33.19 5.78
CA VAL A 151 -10.88 -33.40 4.33
C VAL A 151 -11.48 -32.16 3.72
N LEU A 152 -10.65 -31.12 3.60
CA LEU A 152 -11.05 -29.90 2.90
C LEU A 152 -10.20 -29.74 1.65
N PRO A 153 -10.73 -29.09 0.60
CA PRO A 153 -9.88 -28.52 -0.42
C PRO A 153 -8.95 -27.47 0.20
N ARG A 154 -8.05 -26.89 -0.60
CA ARG A 154 -7.12 -25.85 -0.13
C ARG A 154 -7.91 -24.59 0.22
N LEU A 155 -8.56 -24.56 1.38
CA LEU A 155 -9.36 -23.47 1.94
C LEU A 155 -8.67 -22.89 3.17
N PRO A 156 -8.94 -21.62 3.55
CA PRO A 156 -8.40 -21.01 4.77
C PRO A 156 -8.67 -21.84 6.04
N GLU A 157 -9.86 -22.42 6.14
CA GLU A 157 -10.30 -23.22 7.28
C GLU A 157 -9.43 -24.48 7.49
N TRP A 158 -8.78 -25.00 6.44
CA TRP A 158 -7.87 -26.13 6.58
C TRP A 158 -6.69 -25.79 7.50
N TRP A 159 -6.09 -24.62 7.28
CA TRP A 159 -4.98 -24.12 8.08
C TRP A 159 -5.44 -23.68 9.47
N LEU A 160 -6.61 -23.05 9.54
CA LEU A 160 -7.21 -22.61 10.79
C LEU A 160 -7.47 -23.78 11.74
N VAL A 161 -8.08 -24.84 11.24
CA VAL A 161 -8.35 -26.07 11.98
C VAL A 161 -7.03 -26.75 12.38
N SER A 162 -6.02 -26.74 11.51
CA SER A 162 -4.70 -27.30 11.83
C SER A 162 -4.10 -26.64 13.08
N VAL A 163 -4.12 -25.30 13.13
CA VAL A 163 -3.64 -24.54 14.30
C VAL A 163 -4.54 -24.77 15.52
N ALA A 164 -5.86 -24.86 15.34
CA ALA A 164 -6.80 -25.14 16.42
C ALA A 164 -6.55 -26.53 17.05
N CYS A 165 -6.28 -27.55 16.24
CA CYS A 165 -5.89 -28.88 16.70
C CYS A 165 -4.58 -28.84 17.49
N MET A 166 -3.58 -28.07 17.03
CA MET A 166 -2.34 -27.86 17.79
C MET A 166 -2.62 -27.22 19.16
N ARG A 167 -3.52 -26.22 19.23
CA ARG A 167 -3.92 -25.56 20.49
C ARG A 167 -4.62 -26.51 21.46
N THR A 168 -5.52 -27.36 20.98
CA THR A 168 -6.30 -28.28 21.83
C THR A 168 -5.58 -29.59 22.14
N GLY A 169 -4.48 -29.88 21.45
CA GLY A 169 -3.82 -31.19 21.50
C GLY A 169 -4.57 -32.29 20.74
N ALA A 170 -5.56 -31.93 19.92
CA ALA A 170 -6.23 -32.89 19.04
C ALA A 170 -5.29 -33.29 17.89
N VAL A 171 -5.35 -34.56 17.49
CA VAL A 171 -4.49 -35.12 16.45
C VAL A 171 -5.17 -35.01 15.10
N MET A 172 -4.70 -34.06 14.28
CA MET A 172 -5.22 -33.88 12.93
C MET A 172 -4.74 -34.98 11.98
N ILE A 173 -5.66 -35.51 11.18
CA ILE A 173 -5.41 -36.48 10.11
C ILE A 173 -5.79 -35.81 8.79
N PRO A 174 -4.81 -35.33 8.00
CA PRO A 174 -5.11 -34.69 6.73
C PRO A 174 -5.58 -35.73 5.70
N GLY A 175 -6.63 -35.38 4.95
CA GLY A 175 -7.14 -36.15 3.82
C GLY A 175 -7.33 -35.26 2.59
N ILE A 176 -7.18 -35.85 1.42
CA ILE A 176 -7.43 -35.17 0.14
C ILE A 176 -8.91 -35.28 -0.25
N SER A 177 -9.45 -34.30 -0.95
CA SER A 177 -10.86 -34.29 -1.34
C SER A 177 -11.24 -35.37 -2.37
N GLN A 178 -10.26 -36.00 -3.02
CA GLN A 178 -10.47 -37.09 -3.98
C GLN A 178 -10.66 -38.48 -3.33
N LEU A 179 -10.63 -38.59 -2.00
CA LEU A 179 -10.81 -39.87 -1.33
C LEU A 179 -12.21 -40.43 -1.62
N THR A 180 -12.27 -41.69 -2.04
CA THR A 180 -13.55 -42.38 -2.29
C THR A 180 -14.22 -42.76 -0.97
N GLU A 181 -15.49 -43.16 -1.02
CA GLU A 181 -16.21 -43.70 0.15
C GLU A 181 -15.45 -44.87 0.81
N LYS A 182 -14.84 -45.74 -0.01
CA LYS A 182 -14.02 -46.85 0.48
C LYS A 182 -12.79 -46.36 1.23
N ASP A 183 -12.12 -45.33 0.71
CA ASP A 183 -10.92 -44.77 1.33
C ASP A 183 -11.24 -44.03 2.62
N LEU A 184 -12.31 -43.23 2.62
CA LEU A 184 -12.78 -42.49 3.80
C LEU A 184 -13.20 -43.47 4.91
N ARG A 185 -13.95 -44.52 4.57
CA ARG A 185 -14.37 -45.56 5.51
C ARG A 185 -13.18 -46.25 6.16
N PHE A 186 -12.23 -46.71 5.34
CA PHE A 186 -11.03 -47.36 5.83
C PHE A 186 -10.23 -46.45 6.78
N ARG A 187 -10.00 -45.19 6.39
CA ARG A 187 -9.23 -44.23 7.18
C ARG A 187 -9.91 -43.84 8.49
N LEU A 188 -11.23 -43.61 8.48
CA LEU A 188 -11.99 -43.29 9.69
C LEU A 188 -11.99 -44.46 10.68
N GLN A 189 -12.14 -45.70 10.20
CA GLN A 189 -12.10 -46.90 11.05
C GLN A 189 -10.70 -47.17 11.61
N ALA A 190 -9.67 -47.14 10.74
CA ALA A 190 -8.29 -47.40 11.15
C ALA A 190 -7.80 -46.34 12.14
N SER A 191 -8.13 -45.07 11.90
CA SER A 191 -7.76 -43.99 12.80
C SER A 191 -8.67 -43.89 14.01
N LYS A 192 -9.88 -44.45 14.02
CA LYS A 192 -10.88 -44.19 15.06
C LYS A 192 -11.07 -42.68 15.32
N ALA A 193 -11.11 -41.88 14.25
CA ALA A 193 -11.34 -40.44 14.35
C ALA A 193 -12.72 -40.18 14.98
N LYS A 194 -12.77 -39.19 15.88
CA LYS A 194 -14.01 -38.76 16.56
C LYS A 194 -14.73 -37.64 15.83
N CYS A 195 -14.00 -36.85 15.05
CA CYS A 195 -14.55 -35.76 14.27
C CYS A 195 -14.05 -35.83 12.83
N ILE A 196 -14.92 -35.48 11.89
CA ILE A 196 -14.56 -35.19 10.51
C ILE A 196 -15.00 -33.79 10.13
N ILE A 197 -14.13 -33.07 9.43
CA ILE A 197 -14.37 -31.71 8.95
C ILE A 197 -14.20 -31.74 7.44
N THR A 198 -15.25 -31.39 6.70
CA THR A 198 -15.28 -31.52 5.24
C THR A 198 -16.14 -30.46 4.56
N SER A 199 -16.00 -30.32 3.24
CA SER A 199 -16.83 -29.46 2.38
C SER A 199 -18.05 -30.21 1.83
N ASP A 200 -18.95 -29.49 1.17
CA ASP A 200 -20.17 -30.03 0.54
C ASP A 200 -19.89 -31.17 -0.44
N SER A 201 -18.77 -31.09 -1.17
CA SER A 201 -18.38 -32.08 -2.18
C SER A 201 -18.21 -33.49 -1.61
N THR A 202 -17.75 -33.59 -0.37
CA THR A 202 -17.36 -34.87 0.25
C THR A 202 -18.31 -35.27 1.38
N ALA A 203 -19.16 -34.35 1.86
CA ALA A 203 -20.18 -34.64 2.86
C ALA A 203 -21.14 -35.80 2.48
N PRO A 204 -21.62 -35.95 1.22
CA PRO A 204 -22.45 -37.09 0.82
C PRO A 204 -21.74 -38.45 1.00
N GLN A 205 -20.47 -38.53 0.62
CA GLN A 205 -19.66 -39.75 0.75
C GLN A 205 -19.46 -40.11 2.23
N VAL A 206 -19.29 -39.10 3.10
CA VAL A 206 -19.21 -39.31 4.55
C VAL A 206 -20.53 -39.77 5.13
N ASP A 207 -21.67 -39.23 4.66
CA ASP A 207 -22.99 -39.67 5.09
C ASP A 207 -23.24 -41.14 4.74
N ALA A 208 -22.84 -41.58 3.54
CA ALA A 208 -22.98 -42.96 3.07
C ALA A 208 -22.23 -44.00 3.94
N ILE A 209 -21.15 -43.57 4.61
CA ILE A 209 -20.30 -44.45 5.43
C ILE A 209 -20.38 -44.19 6.93
N SER A 210 -21.12 -43.16 7.36
CA SER A 210 -21.14 -42.70 8.77
C SER A 210 -21.61 -43.80 9.71
N ALA A 211 -22.60 -44.61 9.30
CA ALA A 211 -23.14 -45.72 10.09
C ALA A 211 -22.09 -46.83 10.33
N ASP A 212 -21.13 -46.96 9.42
CA ASP A 212 -20.05 -47.97 9.49
C ASP A 212 -18.84 -47.49 10.32
N CYS A 213 -18.87 -46.26 10.82
CA CYS A 213 -17.77 -45.61 11.54
C CYS A 213 -18.17 -45.27 13.00
N PRO A 214 -18.19 -46.24 13.93
CA PRO A 214 -18.76 -46.06 15.28
C PRO A 214 -17.99 -45.07 16.17
N SER A 215 -16.74 -44.76 15.83
CA SER A 215 -15.95 -43.76 16.56
C SER A 215 -16.33 -42.33 16.20
N LEU A 216 -16.98 -42.09 15.05
CA LEU A 216 -17.28 -40.77 14.54
C LEU A 216 -18.48 -40.17 15.29
N GLN A 217 -18.23 -39.14 16.09
CA GLN A 217 -19.20 -38.50 16.97
C GLN A 217 -19.71 -37.17 16.41
N THR A 218 -18.87 -36.43 15.70
CA THR A 218 -19.20 -35.08 15.21
C THR A 218 -18.78 -34.89 13.76
N LYS A 219 -19.67 -34.28 12.98
CA LYS A 219 -19.48 -33.97 11.56
C LYS A 219 -19.61 -32.46 11.36
N LEU A 220 -18.50 -31.82 11.00
CA LEU A 220 -18.44 -30.38 10.73
C LEU A 220 -18.40 -30.13 9.23
N LEU A 221 -19.26 -29.22 8.79
CA LEU A 221 -19.35 -28.82 7.39
C LEU A 221 -18.77 -27.41 7.21
N VAL A 222 -17.80 -27.26 6.30
CA VAL A 222 -17.35 -25.96 5.82
C VAL A 222 -18.13 -25.64 4.55
N SER A 223 -19.21 -24.89 4.71
CA SER A 223 -20.15 -24.52 3.64
C SER A 223 -20.83 -23.21 3.97
N ASP A 224 -21.38 -22.54 2.96
CA ASP A 224 -22.33 -21.43 3.12
C ASP A 224 -23.78 -21.93 3.23
N SER A 225 -24.00 -23.24 3.08
CA SER A 225 -25.30 -23.90 3.23
C SER A 225 -25.39 -24.72 4.52
N SER A 226 -26.61 -24.94 5.00
CA SER A 226 -26.88 -25.85 6.13
C SER A 226 -27.19 -27.25 5.61
N ARG A 227 -26.59 -28.30 6.21
CA ARG A 227 -26.88 -29.70 5.89
C ARG A 227 -27.46 -30.43 7.12
N PRO A 228 -28.58 -31.16 6.99
CA PRO A 228 -29.14 -31.92 8.11
C PRO A 228 -28.14 -32.90 8.71
N SER A 229 -28.09 -33.00 10.05
CA SER A 229 -27.14 -33.85 10.80
C SER A 229 -25.67 -33.45 10.73
N TRP A 230 -25.36 -32.29 10.13
CA TRP A 230 -24.06 -31.65 10.15
C TRP A 230 -24.12 -30.36 10.94
N VAL A 231 -22.99 -29.97 11.51
CA VAL A 231 -22.84 -28.69 12.20
C VAL A 231 -22.00 -27.77 11.32
N ASN A 232 -22.51 -26.60 10.97
CA ASN A 232 -21.81 -25.69 10.07
C ASN A 232 -20.66 -24.99 10.82
N PHE A 233 -19.43 -25.24 10.39
CA PHE A 233 -18.23 -24.74 11.02
C PHE A 233 -18.09 -23.21 10.85
N ARG A 234 -18.48 -22.65 9.71
CA ARG A 234 -18.42 -21.20 9.46
C ARG A 234 -19.41 -20.44 10.33
N GLU A 235 -20.62 -20.98 10.54
CA GLU A 235 -21.60 -20.41 11.45
C GLU A 235 -21.11 -20.42 12.91
N LEU A 236 -20.46 -21.50 13.34
CA LEU A 236 -19.89 -21.60 14.69
C LEU A 236 -18.68 -20.67 14.89
N LEU A 237 -17.91 -20.39 13.84
CA LEU A 237 -16.87 -19.35 13.90
C LEU A 237 -17.46 -17.94 13.97
N ARG A 238 -18.71 -17.75 13.51
CA ARG A 238 -19.40 -16.45 13.50
C ARG A 238 -20.09 -16.09 14.82
N PHE A 239 -20.40 -17.02 15.75
CA PHE A 239 -21.02 -16.68 17.04
C PHE A 239 -20.63 -17.57 18.23
N PRO A 240 -20.42 -16.97 19.42
CA PRO A 240 -21.51 -16.88 20.39
C PRO A 240 -22.20 -15.51 20.37
N ILE A 241 -23.53 -15.48 20.26
CA ILE A 241 -24.30 -14.22 20.17
C ILE A 241 -24.26 -13.52 21.52
N THR A 242 -23.48 -12.46 21.62
CA THR A 242 -23.41 -11.62 22.82
C THR A 242 -24.41 -10.46 22.80
N THR A 243 -24.95 -10.13 21.61
CA THR A 243 -25.82 -8.97 21.41
C THR A 243 -27.00 -9.33 20.49
N LEU A 244 -28.24 -9.11 20.94
CA LEU A 244 -29.47 -9.27 20.16
C LEU A 244 -30.05 -7.89 19.81
N CYS A 245 -30.20 -7.60 18.52
CA CYS A 245 -30.77 -6.33 18.02
C CYS A 245 -32.00 -6.60 17.13
N CYS A 246 -33.18 -6.10 17.52
CA CYS A 246 -34.43 -6.30 16.79
C CYS A 246 -35.37 -5.10 16.95
N VAL A 247 -36.42 -4.98 16.14
CA VAL A 247 -37.47 -3.99 16.40
C VAL A 247 -38.28 -4.35 17.67
N PRO A 248 -38.80 -3.37 18.45
CA PRO A 248 -39.63 -3.63 19.64
C PRO A 248 -40.77 -4.64 19.45
N THR A 249 -41.36 -4.75 18.26
CA THR A 249 -42.35 -5.78 17.89
C THR A 249 -41.85 -7.20 18.14
N ILE A 250 -40.58 -7.50 17.85
CA ILE A 250 -40.03 -8.85 18.07
C ILE A 250 -39.89 -9.14 19.56
N PHE A 251 -39.42 -8.17 20.36
CA PHE A 251 -39.37 -8.33 21.81
C PHE A 251 -40.76 -8.48 22.42
N ARG A 252 -41.78 -7.77 21.90
CA ARG A 252 -43.19 -7.94 22.28
C ARG A 252 -43.68 -9.37 22.07
N LEU A 253 -43.29 -10.01 20.97
CA LEU A 253 -43.64 -11.40 20.69
C LEU A 253 -42.85 -12.37 21.58
N LEU A 254 -41.56 -12.12 21.80
CA LEU A 254 -40.71 -12.99 22.61
C LEU A 254 -41.12 -13.02 24.09
N VAL A 255 -41.49 -11.88 24.69
CA VAL A 255 -41.91 -11.84 26.10
C VAL A 255 -43.27 -12.49 26.36
N GLN A 256 -44.00 -12.91 25.31
CA GLN A 256 -45.21 -13.72 25.44
C GLN A 256 -44.90 -15.20 25.64
N GLU A 257 -43.69 -15.64 25.29
CA GLU A 257 -43.19 -16.98 25.60
C GLU A 257 -42.62 -17.04 27.02
N ASP A 258 -42.49 -18.25 27.58
CA ASP A 258 -41.84 -18.44 28.89
C ASP A 258 -40.32 -18.45 28.74
N LEU A 259 -39.72 -17.26 28.72
CA LEU A 259 -38.27 -17.10 28.50
C LEU A 259 -37.42 -17.60 29.67
N THR A 260 -38.02 -17.83 30.85
CA THR A 260 -37.30 -18.36 32.03
C THR A 260 -36.79 -19.79 31.83
N ARG A 261 -37.33 -20.50 30.82
CA ARG A 261 -36.91 -21.85 30.43
C ARG A 261 -35.61 -21.89 29.63
N TYR A 262 -35.11 -20.74 29.20
CA TYR A 262 -33.94 -20.62 28.34
C TYR A 262 -32.77 -20.01 29.12
N GLN A 263 -31.56 -20.54 28.93
CA GLN A 263 -30.33 -19.97 29.50
C GLN A 263 -29.48 -19.34 28.41
N PHE A 264 -29.38 -18.00 28.44
CA PHE A 264 -28.55 -17.26 27.51
C PHE A 264 -27.11 -17.19 28.01
N GLN A 265 -26.30 -18.22 27.73
CA GLN A 265 -24.94 -18.34 28.29
C GLN A 265 -23.98 -17.24 27.82
N SER A 266 -24.19 -16.72 26.61
CA SER A 266 -23.31 -15.71 26.00
C SER A 266 -24.00 -14.36 25.75
N LEU A 267 -25.33 -14.30 25.76
CA LEU A 267 -26.08 -13.07 25.51
C LEU A 267 -25.89 -12.11 26.68
N LYS A 268 -25.32 -10.96 26.38
CA LYS A 268 -25.00 -9.91 27.36
C LYS A 268 -25.78 -8.64 27.09
N HIS A 269 -26.20 -8.40 25.84
CA HIS A 269 -26.78 -7.14 25.38
C HIS A 269 -28.03 -7.37 24.54
N CYS A 270 -29.10 -6.62 24.82
CA CYS A 270 -30.32 -6.60 24.01
C CYS A 270 -30.63 -5.15 23.64
N LEU A 271 -30.88 -4.88 22.36
CA LEU A 271 -31.16 -3.55 21.81
C LEU A 271 -32.42 -3.58 20.95
N ALA A 272 -33.26 -2.56 21.10
CA ALA A 272 -34.42 -2.32 20.26
C ALA A 272 -34.36 -0.96 19.56
N GLY A 273 -34.89 -0.86 18.33
CA GLY A 273 -34.99 0.41 17.60
C GLY A 273 -35.96 0.36 16.43
N GLY A 274 -36.24 1.52 15.80
CA GLY A 274 -37.14 1.65 14.64
C GLY A 274 -38.62 1.91 14.96
N GLU A 275 -39.03 1.76 16.21
CA GLU A 275 -40.31 2.22 16.77
C GLU A 275 -40.14 2.45 18.28
N ALA A 276 -41.11 3.06 18.95
CA ALA A 276 -41.04 3.31 20.39
C ALA A 276 -41.12 1.99 21.19
N LEU A 277 -40.18 1.79 22.12
CA LEU A 277 -40.20 0.65 23.02
C LEU A 277 -41.21 0.85 24.16
N ASN A 278 -42.22 -0.02 24.23
CA ASN A 278 -43.19 -0.01 25.33
C ASN A 278 -42.50 -0.38 26.66
N PRO A 279 -42.62 0.43 27.73
CA PRO A 279 -42.04 0.15 29.04
C PRO A 279 -42.36 -1.24 29.59
N ASP A 280 -43.58 -1.75 29.39
CA ASP A 280 -44.03 -3.05 29.90
C ASP A 280 -43.24 -4.22 29.29
N VAL A 281 -42.83 -4.09 28.03
CA VAL A 281 -42.07 -5.11 27.29
C VAL A 281 -40.66 -5.22 27.85
N ARG A 282 -40.05 -4.08 28.16
CA ARG A 282 -38.73 -4.02 28.78
C ARG A 282 -38.76 -4.60 30.20
N GLU A 283 -39.77 -4.27 30.99
CA GLU A 283 -39.91 -4.82 32.35
C GLU A 283 -40.12 -6.34 32.33
N LYS A 284 -40.95 -6.86 31.42
CA LYS A 284 -41.14 -8.30 31.22
C LYS A 284 -39.88 -9.00 30.71
N TRP A 285 -39.15 -8.39 29.78
CA TRP A 285 -37.89 -8.96 29.29
C TRP A 285 -36.84 -9.05 30.40
N LYS A 286 -36.68 -7.99 31.19
CA LYS A 286 -35.73 -7.94 32.31
C LYS A 286 -36.10 -8.94 33.41
N SER A 287 -37.39 -9.08 33.75
CA SER A 287 -37.82 -10.03 34.79
C SER A 287 -37.67 -11.48 34.37
N GLN A 288 -37.87 -11.82 33.10
CA GLN A 288 -37.77 -13.20 32.61
C GLN A 288 -36.35 -13.63 32.22
N THR A 289 -35.50 -12.71 31.75
CA THR A 289 -34.15 -13.03 31.24
C THR A 289 -33.01 -12.53 32.12
N GLY A 290 -33.28 -11.57 33.03
CA GLY A 290 -32.27 -10.88 33.82
C GLY A 290 -31.46 -9.83 33.04
N LEU A 291 -31.69 -9.66 31.73
CA LEU A 291 -30.96 -8.73 30.86
C LEU A 291 -31.72 -7.42 30.66
N GLU A 292 -31.01 -6.30 30.66
CA GLU A 292 -31.56 -4.99 30.31
C GLU A 292 -31.85 -4.91 28.80
N LEU A 293 -33.00 -4.34 28.44
CA LEU A 293 -33.35 -4.03 27.05
C LEU A 293 -33.07 -2.54 26.79
N HIS A 294 -32.04 -2.29 26.00
CA HIS A 294 -31.63 -0.96 25.57
C HIS A 294 -32.46 -0.51 24.35
N GLU A 295 -32.61 0.80 24.18
CA GLU A 295 -33.34 1.39 23.05
C GLU A 295 -32.42 2.34 22.29
N GLY A 296 -32.56 2.38 20.97
CA GLY A 296 -31.85 3.30 20.08
C GLY A 296 -32.76 3.82 18.96
N TYR A 297 -32.65 5.11 18.65
CA TYR A 297 -33.35 5.80 17.58
C TYR A 297 -32.39 6.17 16.45
N GLY A 298 -32.86 6.07 15.21
CA GLY A 298 -32.08 6.33 14.02
C GLY A 298 -32.90 6.29 12.73
N GLN A 299 -32.36 6.78 11.61
CA GLN A 299 -32.98 6.68 10.27
C GLN A 299 -32.07 5.90 9.30
N SER A 300 -32.55 5.57 8.10
CA SER A 300 -31.73 4.86 7.11
C SER A 300 -30.60 5.73 6.58
N GLU A 301 -30.84 7.04 6.56
CA GLU A 301 -29.96 8.12 6.15
C GLU A 301 -28.94 8.50 7.25
N THR A 302 -29.27 8.27 8.53
CA THR A 302 -28.48 8.74 9.68
C THR A 302 -27.96 7.64 10.60
N VAL A 303 -28.42 6.39 10.48
CA VAL A 303 -28.16 5.28 11.43
C VAL A 303 -28.58 5.70 12.86
N VAL A 304 -28.03 5.12 13.95
CA VAL A 304 -28.49 5.35 15.34
C VAL A 304 -27.93 6.67 15.89
N ILE A 305 -28.79 7.67 16.08
CA ILE A 305 -28.43 9.02 16.55
C ILE A 305 -28.60 9.17 18.07
N CYS A 306 -29.59 8.53 18.68
CA CYS A 306 -29.82 8.53 20.13
C CYS A 306 -29.91 7.09 20.64
N ALA A 307 -29.36 6.79 21.80
CA ALA A 307 -29.50 5.47 22.41
C ALA A 307 -29.39 5.53 23.94
N ASN A 308 -29.83 4.47 24.61
CA ASN A 308 -29.61 4.23 26.04
C ASN A 308 -28.34 3.37 26.23
N PRO A 309 -27.14 3.96 26.39
CA PRO A 309 -25.89 3.19 26.45
C PRO A 309 -25.81 2.31 27.71
N LYS A 310 -25.09 1.19 27.59
CA LYS A 310 -24.87 0.24 28.68
C LYS A 310 -24.25 0.92 29.91
N GLY A 311 -24.87 0.76 31.08
CA GLY A 311 -24.43 1.36 32.34
C GLY A 311 -25.01 2.76 32.62
N SER A 312 -25.71 3.37 31.67
CA SER A 312 -26.43 4.62 31.89
C SER A 312 -27.78 4.40 32.57
N LYS A 313 -28.28 5.42 33.27
CA LYS A 313 -29.62 5.37 33.85
C LYS A 313 -30.67 5.41 32.72
N ILE A 314 -31.29 4.27 32.45
CA ILE A 314 -32.38 4.17 31.48
C ILE A 314 -33.61 4.93 32.04
N LYS A 315 -34.13 5.90 31.26
CA LYS A 315 -35.38 6.61 31.57
C LYS A 315 -36.52 5.98 30.75
N SER A 316 -37.57 5.48 31.40
CA SER A 316 -38.75 4.91 30.73
C SER A 316 -39.38 5.90 29.75
N GLY A 317 -39.60 5.49 28.50
CA GLY A 317 -40.19 6.33 27.46
C GLY A 317 -39.23 7.33 26.79
N SER A 318 -37.93 7.28 27.08
CA SER A 318 -36.90 8.12 26.45
C SER A 318 -36.04 7.33 25.46
N MET A 319 -35.76 7.92 24.28
CA MET A 319 -34.86 7.37 23.25
C MET A 319 -33.37 7.34 23.67
N GLY A 320 -33.06 7.82 24.88
CA GLY A 320 -31.72 7.89 25.46
C GLY A 320 -30.98 9.18 25.12
N THR A 321 -29.65 9.14 25.21
CA THR A 321 -28.75 10.27 24.97
C THR A 321 -28.12 10.17 23.58
N ALA A 322 -27.50 11.25 23.10
CA ALA A 322 -26.67 11.25 21.89
C ALA A 322 -25.72 10.04 21.83
N SER A 323 -25.73 9.31 20.71
CA SER A 323 -24.85 8.17 20.46
C SER A 323 -23.60 8.66 19.73
N PRO A 324 -22.37 8.49 20.24
CA PRO A 324 -21.16 8.92 19.54
C PRO A 324 -21.06 8.27 18.14
N PRO A 325 -20.62 8.98 17.08
CA PRO A 325 -20.10 10.35 17.04
C PRO A 325 -21.18 11.42 16.83
N TYR A 326 -22.46 11.03 16.83
CA TYR A 326 -23.55 11.97 16.64
C TYR A 326 -23.58 12.90 17.84
N ASP A 327 -23.10 14.13 17.63
CA ASP A 327 -23.44 15.21 18.52
C ASP A 327 -24.92 15.51 18.27
N VAL A 328 -25.75 15.03 19.20
CA VAL A 328 -27.17 15.42 19.26
C VAL A 328 -27.34 16.63 20.18
N GLN A 329 -26.25 17.40 20.33
CA GLN A 329 -26.19 18.83 20.54
C GLN A 329 -25.72 19.48 19.23
N ASP A 330 -25.81 20.80 19.15
CA ASP A 330 -25.49 21.57 17.95
C ASP A 330 -23.97 21.48 17.62
N ASN A 331 -23.61 20.45 16.82
CA ASN A 331 -22.51 20.31 15.85
C ASN A 331 -21.29 21.20 16.07
N PRO A 332 -20.06 20.66 16.22
CA PRO A 332 -19.15 20.72 15.05
C PRO A 332 -17.98 19.74 15.07
N GLU A 333 -17.59 19.34 13.87
CA GLU A 333 -16.24 18.94 13.49
C GLU A 333 -15.55 17.89 14.38
N LYS A 334 -15.51 16.69 13.82
CA LYS A 334 -14.35 15.78 13.87
C LYS A 334 -13.98 15.12 15.20
N THR A 335 -14.28 15.70 16.34
CA THR A 335 -13.16 16.08 17.22
C THR A 335 -12.22 14.98 17.73
N ALA A 336 -12.53 13.68 17.69
CA ALA A 336 -11.65 12.73 18.37
C ALA A 336 -11.31 11.41 17.66
N ALA A 337 -12.01 11.00 16.60
CA ALA A 337 -11.88 9.62 16.09
C ALA A 337 -10.64 9.37 15.22
N SER A 338 -10.02 10.44 14.78
CA SER A 338 -8.67 10.53 14.29
C SER A 338 -7.61 10.12 15.33
N GLU A 339 -7.99 9.76 16.56
CA GLU A 339 -7.01 9.59 17.63
C GLU A 339 -7.35 8.42 18.55
N ARG A 340 -6.29 7.68 18.86
CA ARG A 340 -6.18 6.96 20.12
C ARG A 340 -4.76 7.02 20.67
N GLY A 341 -4.64 7.70 21.81
CA GLY A 341 -3.36 8.19 22.31
C GLY A 341 -2.86 9.31 21.40
N ASP A 342 -1.55 9.45 21.32
CA ASP A 342 -0.91 10.42 20.42
C ASP A 342 -0.97 10.01 18.92
N PHE A 343 -1.83 9.05 18.52
CA PHE A 343 -1.79 8.43 17.17
C PHE A 343 -3.16 8.11 16.52
N TYR A 344 -3.17 8.22 15.17
CA TYR A 344 -4.30 8.08 14.23
C TYR A 344 -4.33 6.70 13.53
N ILE A 345 -5.51 6.12 13.27
CA ILE A 345 -5.64 4.77 12.66
C ILE A 345 -6.31 4.79 11.28
N THR A 346 -5.75 4.08 10.28
CA THR A 346 -5.96 4.30 8.83
C THR A 346 -6.75 3.24 8.04
N GLY A 347 -7.03 2.05 8.60
CA GLY A 347 -7.85 1.01 7.92
C GLY A 347 -7.12 0.12 6.90
N ASP A 348 -5.81 0.28 6.76
CA ASP A 348 -4.90 -0.59 6.00
C ASP A 348 -4.08 -1.50 6.94
N ARG A 349 -3.58 -2.63 6.42
CA ARG A 349 -2.69 -3.54 7.16
C ARG A 349 -1.40 -3.80 6.42
N ALA A 350 -0.34 -4.10 7.17
CA ALA A 350 0.98 -4.40 6.66
C ALA A 350 1.80 -5.23 7.66
N HIS A 351 2.69 -6.09 7.15
CA HIS A 351 3.87 -6.65 7.82
C HIS A 351 4.86 -5.66 8.30
N VAL A 352 5.78 -6.15 9.14
CA VAL A 352 7.22 -6.00 9.02
C VAL A 352 8.10 -7.22 9.32
N ASP A 353 9.00 -7.48 8.40
CA ASP A 353 9.88 -8.63 8.49
C ASP A 353 11.03 -8.53 9.49
N LYS A 354 11.86 -9.57 9.40
CA LYS A 354 12.91 -9.94 10.33
C LYS A 354 14.11 -8.98 10.36
N ASP A 355 14.20 -8.01 9.44
CA ASP A 355 15.17 -6.91 9.50
C ASP A 355 14.51 -5.58 9.92
N GLY A 356 13.20 -5.57 10.21
CA GLY A 356 12.47 -4.37 10.59
C GLY A 356 11.79 -3.62 9.43
N TYR A 357 11.57 -4.24 8.24
CA TYR A 357 10.85 -3.64 7.09
C TYR A 357 9.35 -3.97 6.92
N PHE A 358 8.49 -2.93 6.79
CA PHE A 358 7.02 -3.01 6.64
C PHE A 358 6.50 -3.47 5.25
N TRP A 359 5.57 -4.45 5.18
CA TRP A 359 5.00 -5.03 3.95
C TRP A 359 3.47 -5.00 3.87
N PHE A 360 2.94 -4.12 3.03
CA PHE A 360 1.51 -3.85 2.83
C PHE A 360 0.66 -5.05 2.37
N MET A 361 -0.57 -5.17 2.89
CA MET A 361 -1.41 -6.37 2.82
C MET A 361 -2.75 -6.25 2.10
N GLY A 362 -3.32 -5.06 1.89
CA GLY A 362 -4.61 -4.90 1.20
C GLY A 362 -5.84 -4.75 2.11
N ARG A 363 -7.04 -4.82 1.50
CA ARG A 363 -8.35 -4.50 2.10
C ARG A 363 -9.22 -5.75 2.35
N ASN A 364 -10.39 -5.58 2.94
CA ASN A 364 -11.16 -6.63 3.64
C ASN A 364 -12.54 -6.99 2.99
N ASP A 365 -12.75 -7.13 1.63
CA ASP A 365 -14.07 -7.52 0.98
C ASP A 365 -14.10 -8.14 -0.50
N ASP A 366 -15.23 -8.81 -0.96
CA ASP A 366 -15.45 -9.82 -2.11
C ASP A 366 -16.22 -9.37 -3.41
N VAL A 367 -15.58 -9.20 -4.60
CA VAL A 367 -16.27 -8.98 -5.91
C VAL A 367 -15.45 -9.45 -7.16
N ILE A 368 -16.06 -10.00 -8.26
CA ILE A 368 -15.35 -10.35 -9.54
C ILE A 368 -14.82 -9.08 -10.20
N ILE A 369 -13.53 -9.08 -10.53
CA ILE A 369 -12.91 -7.98 -11.27
C ILE A 369 -12.76 -8.38 -12.74
N SER A 370 -13.48 -7.70 -13.63
CA SER A 370 -13.23 -7.76 -15.07
C SER A 370 -12.97 -6.34 -15.57
N SER A 371 -11.78 -6.07 -16.10
CA SER A 371 -11.35 -4.72 -16.49
C SER A 371 -11.60 -3.64 -15.42
N SER A 372 -11.34 -3.97 -14.15
CA SER A 372 -11.50 -3.09 -12.98
C SER A 372 -12.95 -2.83 -12.51
N TYR A 373 -13.95 -3.47 -13.11
CA TYR A 373 -15.33 -3.44 -12.61
C TYR A 373 -15.60 -4.60 -11.69
N ARG A 374 -16.31 -4.28 -10.60
CA ARG A 374 -16.76 -5.20 -9.57
C ARG A 374 -18.12 -5.78 -10.01
N ILE A 375 -18.12 -6.93 -10.68
CA ILE A 375 -19.31 -7.58 -11.26
C ILE A 375 -19.79 -8.70 -10.34
N GLY A 376 -21.06 -8.66 -9.94
CA GLY A 376 -21.72 -9.76 -9.24
C GLY A 376 -22.25 -10.78 -10.25
N PRO A 377 -21.75 -12.02 -10.31
CA PRO A 377 -22.19 -13.01 -11.29
C PRO A 377 -23.71 -13.30 -11.21
N ILE A 378 -24.29 -13.18 -10.02
CA ILE A 378 -25.74 -13.31 -9.75
C ILE A 378 -26.59 -12.29 -10.52
N GLU A 379 -26.10 -11.07 -10.74
CA GLU A 379 -26.87 -10.03 -11.46
C GLU A 379 -27.04 -10.39 -12.94
N VAL A 380 -26.04 -11.05 -13.53
CA VAL A 380 -26.04 -11.45 -14.95
C VAL A 380 -26.85 -12.74 -15.15
N GLU A 381 -26.73 -13.70 -14.23
CA GLU A 381 -27.52 -14.94 -14.23
C GLU A 381 -29.02 -14.66 -14.02
N SER A 382 -29.34 -13.72 -13.14
CA SER A 382 -30.73 -13.29 -12.89
C SER A 382 -31.35 -12.67 -14.15
N ALA A 383 -30.60 -11.85 -14.91
CA ALA A 383 -31.07 -11.23 -16.14
C ALA A 383 -31.25 -12.23 -17.31
N LEU A 384 -30.40 -13.27 -17.39
CA LEU A 384 -30.50 -14.30 -18.44
C LEU A 384 -31.66 -15.27 -18.19
N ALA A 385 -31.96 -15.56 -16.92
CA ALA A 385 -33.05 -16.46 -16.52
C ALA A 385 -34.46 -15.88 -16.75
N GLU A 386 -34.60 -14.56 -16.96
CA GLU A 386 -35.88 -13.91 -17.27
C GLU A 386 -36.35 -14.15 -18.72
N HIS A 387 -35.48 -14.64 -19.59
CA HIS A 387 -35.82 -14.83 -21.00
C HIS A 387 -36.57 -16.16 -21.23
N PRO A 388 -37.77 -16.19 -21.82
CA PRO A 388 -38.62 -17.39 -21.87
C PRO A 388 -38.06 -18.55 -22.71
N ALA A 389 -37.01 -18.31 -23.51
CA ALA A 389 -36.27 -19.35 -24.22
C ALA A 389 -35.11 -19.97 -23.42
N VAL A 390 -34.80 -19.43 -22.24
CA VAL A 390 -33.71 -19.87 -21.36
C VAL A 390 -34.33 -20.66 -20.22
N LEU A 391 -33.98 -21.94 -20.13
CA LEU A 391 -34.50 -22.85 -19.10
C LEU A 391 -33.67 -22.79 -17.81
N GLU A 392 -32.36 -22.64 -17.93
CA GLU A 392 -31.37 -22.37 -16.86
C GLU A 392 -30.18 -21.61 -17.46
N SER A 393 -29.49 -20.80 -16.65
CA SER A 393 -28.25 -20.12 -17.05
C SER A 393 -27.21 -20.19 -15.93
N ALA A 394 -25.94 -20.19 -16.30
CA ALA A 394 -24.81 -20.05 -15.39
C ALA A 394 -23.73 -19.20 -16.07
N VAL A 395 -23.18 -18.22 -15.34
CA VAL A 395 -22.17 -17.27 -15.84
C VAL A 395 -20.85 -17.58 -15.16
N VAL A 396 -19.93 -18.14 -15.94
CA VAL A 396 -18.56 -18.46 -15.51
C VAL A 396 -17.55 -17.68 -16.35
N SER A 397 -16.37 -17.40 -15.77
CA SER A 397 -15.27 -16.80 -16.53
C SER A 397 -14.65 -17.81 -17.50
N SER A 398 -14.29 -17.38 -18.72
CA SER A 398 -13.62 -18.22 -19.74
C SER A 398 -12.25 -17.63 -20.12
N PRO A 399 -11.19 -18.45 -20.29
CA PRO A 399 -9.88 -17.99 -20.75
C PRO A 399 -9.92 -17.63 -22.23
N ASP A 400 -9.33 -16.48 -22.57
CA ASP A 400 -9.25 -15.95 -23.93
C ASP A 400 -7.80 -16.11 -24.48
N PRO A 401 -7.59 -16.35 -25.79
CA PRO A 401 -6.25 -16.50 -26.38
C PRO A 401 -5.36 -15.24 -26.34
N THR A 402 -5.89 -14.07 -25.96
CA THR A 402 -5.10 -12.89 -25.53
C THR A 402 -4.92 -12.78 -24.01
N ARG A 403 -5.49 -13.71 -23.22
CA ARG A 403 -5.58 -13.73 -21.75
C ARG A 403 -5.07 -15.03 -21.08
N GLY A 404 -4.06 -15.73 -21.65
CA GLY A 404 -3.39 -16.90 -21.02
C GLY A 404 -2.93 -16.65 -19.57
N GLU A 405 -2.68 -17.74 -18.79
CA GLU A 405 -2.43 -17.78 -17.32
C GLU A 405 -2.65 -16.43 -16.64
N ALA A 406 -3.85 -16.18 -16.10
CA ALA A 406 -4.14 -14.91 -15.47
C ALA A 406 -3.21 -14.72 -14.26
N GLY A 407 -2.11 -13.98 -14.47
CA GLY A 407 -1.19 -13.60 -13.41
C GLY A 407 -1.94 -12.97 -12.24
N LYS A 408 -1.31 -12.92 -11.06
CA LYS A 408 -1.82 -12.36 -9.78
C LYS A 408 -2.43 -10.94 -9.87
N ARG A 409 -2.37 -10.31 -11.05
CA ARG A 409 -2.98 -9.05 -11.43
C ARG A 409 -3.36 -9.17 -12.91
N HIS A 410 -4.57 -8.76 -13.29
CA HIS A 410 -4.92 -8.60 -14.71
C HIS A 410 -3.84 -7.77 -15.44
N PRO A 411 -3.57 -8.03 -16.73
CA PRO A 411 -2.62 -7.25 -17.53
C PRO A 411 -3.13 -5.82 -17.73
N GLY A 412 -2.99 -5.01 -16.68
CA GLY A 412 -3.26 -3.59 -16.70
C GLY A 412 -2.13 -2.83 -17.37
N PRO A 413 -2.42 -1.68 -17.99
CA PRO A 413 -1.39 -0.86 -18.62
C PRO A 413 -0.36 -0.40 -17.58
N ALA A 414 0.90 -0.64 -17.88
CA ALA A 414 2.06 -0.09 -17.17
C ALA A 414 2.57 1.17 -17.86
N LEU A 415 2.56 1.17 -19.20
CA LEU A 415 2.87 2.32 -20.04
C LEU A 415 1.77 2.49 -21.09
N TRP A 416 1.28 3.71 -21.25
CA TRP A 416 0.47 4.10 -22.38
C TRP A 416 1.05 5.38 -22.97
N TRP A 417 1.48 5.29 -24.21
CA TRP A 417 2.05 6.38 -24.98
C TRP A 417 1.15 6.67 -26.16
N VAL A 418 0.99 7.96 -26.48
CA VAL A 418 0.20 8.46 -27.60
C VAL A 418 1.02 9.50 -28.33
N SER A 419 1.11 9.39 -29.66
CA SER A 419 1.76 10.37 -30.52
C SER A 419 0.88 11.60 -30.73
N GLY A 420 1.46 12.70 -31.23
CA GLY A 420 0.68 13.88 -31.62
C GLY A 420 -0.27 13.62 -32.79
N ASP A 421 -0.01 12.57 -33.58
CA ASP A 421 -0.77 12.17 -34.75
C ASP A 421 -1.80 11.05 -34.45
N GLY A 422 -1.88 10.62 -33.18
CA GLY A 422 -2.85 9.63 -32.71
C GLY A 422 -2.37 8.17 -32.71
N ASP A 423 -1.10 7.90 -32.99
CA ASP A 423 -0.54 6.55 -32.83
C ASP A 423 -0.46 6.18 -31.35
N GLU A 424 -0.79 4.93 -31.02
CA GLU A 424 -0.78 4.47 -29.64
C GLU A 424 0.15 3.27 -29.43
N VAL A 425 0.86 3.30 -28.30
CA VAL A 425 1.61 2.15 -27.78
C VAL A 425 1.17 1.92 -26.35
N LYS A 426 0.69 0.71 -26.06
CA LYS A 426 0.23 0.31 -24.73
C LYS A 426 0.91 -0.98 -24.32
N TRP A 427 1.65 -0.93 -23.22
CA TRP A 427 2.32 -2.09 -22.65
C TRP A 427 1.78 -2.37 -21.26
N ASN A 428 1.41 -3.63 -21.02
CA ASN A 428 1.16 -4.12 -19.67
C ASN A 428 2.49 -4.39 -18.93
N PHE A 429 2.42 -4.70 -17.63
CA PHE A 429 3.63 -4.96 -16.82
C PHE A 429 4.46 -6.17 -17.31
N SER A 430 3.84 -7.20 -17.90
CA SER A 430 4.57 -8.34 -18.48
C SER A 430 5.36 -7.91 -19.71
N GLN A 431 4.70 -7.24 -20.65
CA GLN A 431 5.33 -6.71 -21.86
C GLN A 431 6.45 -5.74 -21.52
N LEU A 432 6.23 -4.82 -20.57
CA LEU A 432 7.27 -3.90 -20.12
C LEU A 432 8.44 -4.65 -19.47
N SER A 433 8.17 -5.74 -18.73
CA SER A 433 9.22 -6.58 -18.14
C SER A 433 10.03 -7.32 -19.21
N GLU A 434 9.37 -7.94 -20.19
CA GLU A 434 10.01 -8.67 -21.30
C GLU A 434 10.85 -7.71 -22.18
N LEU A 435 10.27 -6.60 -22.62
CA LEU A 435 10.96 -5.60 -23.45
C LEU A 435 12.16 -4.97 -22.74
N SER A 436 12.05 -4.71 -21.43
CA SER A 436 13.19 -4.19 -20.66
C SER A 436 14.27 -5.25 -20.41
N GLN A 437 13.92 -6.54 -20.35
CA GLN A 437 14.90 -7.64 -20.33
C GLN A 437 15.61 -7.79 -21.68
N GLN A 438 14.88 -7.70 -22.79
CA GLN A 438 15.47 -7.64 -24.14
C GLN A 438 16.44 -6.46 -24.24
N THR A 439 16.03 -5.29 -23.75
CA THR A 439 16.89 -4.09 -23.74
C THR A 439 18.17 -4.30 -22.93
N ALA A 440 18.08 -4.94 -21.76
CA ALA A 440 19.25 -5.28 -20.96
C ALA A 440 20.19 -6.26 -21.71
N ASN A 441 19.63 -7.25 -22.39
CA ASN A 441 20.39 -8.18 -23.24
C ASN A 441 21.05 -7.49 -24.45
N VAL A 442 20.41 -6.48 -25.05
CA VAL A 442 21.03 -5.64 -26.10
C VAL A 442 22.26 -4.92 -25.55
N PHE A 443 22.18 -4.39 -24.33
CA PHE A 443 23.31 -3.70 -23.71
C PHE A 443 24.46 -4.63 -23.34
N SER A 444 24.19 -5.75 -22.66
CA SER A 444 25.23 -6.66 -22.19
C SER A 444 25.80 -7.54 -23.31
N GLY A 445 25.02 -7.84 -24.35
CA GLY A 445 25.42 -8.66 -25.48
C GLY A 445 25.98 -7.83 -26.64
N PRO A 446 25.16 -7.46 -27.64
CA PRO A 446 25.60 -6.71 -28.83
C PRO A 446 26.38 -5.42 -28.54
N CYS A 447 26.05 -4.69 -27.47
CA CYS A 447 26.75 -3.45 -27.12
C CYS A 447 27.99 -3.67 -26.24
N GLY A 448 28.16 -4.86 -25.66
CA GLY A 448 29.30 -5.24 -24.82
C GLY A 448 29.45 -4.45 -23.51
N LEU A 449 28.39 -3.81 -23.03
CA LEU A 449 28.43 -2.96 -21.82
C LEU A 449 28.50 -3.79 -20.55
N GLN A 450 29.27 -3.29 -19.58
CA GLN A 450 29.53 -3.95 -18.30
C GLN A 450 28.92 -3.16 -17.15
N ARG A 451 28.64 -3.84 -16.03
CA ARG A 451 28.16 -3.20 -14.79
C ARG A 451 29.03 -2.00 -14.42
N GLY A 452 28.39 -0.87 -14.13
CA GLY A 452 29.04 0.41 -13.84
C GLY A 452 29.35 1.28 -15.07
N ASP A 453 29.26 0.74 -16.29
CA ASP A 453 29.42 1.55 -17.49
C ASP A 453 28.34 2.64 -17.56
N ARG A 454 28.76 3.83 -17.99
CA ARG A 454 27.90 5.02 -18.08
C ARG A 454 27.27 5.11 -19.45
N VAL A 455 25.94 5.25 -19.50
CA VAL A 455 25.14 5.28 -20.73
C VAL A 455 24.39 6.60 -20.82
N ALA A 456 24.78 7.47 -21.76
CA ALA A 456 24.02 8.68 -22.06
C ALA A 456 22.71 8.34 -22.78
N VAL A 457 21.60 8.92 -22.36
CA VAL A 457 20.25 8.67 -22.92
C VAL A 457 19.64 9.99 -23.35
N VAL A 458 19.60 10.23 -24.66
CA VAL A 458 19.12 11.48 -25.27
C VAL A 458 18.01 11.16 -26.27
N LEU A 459 16.82 10.82 -25.75
CA LEU A 459 15.65 10.47 -26.54
C LEU A 459 14.49 11.45 -26.29
N PRO A 460 13.60 11.64 -27.27
CA PRO A 460 12.33 12.34 -27.05
C PRO A 460 11.41 11.55 -26.09
N ARG A 461 10.18 12.03 -25.87
CA ARG A 461 9.16 11.30 -25.10
C ARG A 461 8.59 10.14 -25.93
N VAL A 462 9.41 9.11 -26.14
CA VAL A 462 9.07 7.88 -26.88
C VAL A 462 9.19 6.65 -25.98
N PRO A 463 8.39 5.59 -26.21
CA PRO A 463 8.34 4.42 -25.32
C PRO A 463 9.70 3.79 -25.02
N GLU A 464 10.62 3.81 -25.99
CA GLU A 464 11.97 3.29 -25.87
C GLU A 464 12.80 3.98 -24.78
N TRP A 465 12.52 5.24 -24.43
CA TRP A 465 13.19 5.91 -23.30
C TRP A 465 12.99 5.12 -21.99
N TRP A 466 11.76 4.65 -21.72
CA TRP A 466 11.47 3.85 -20.53
C TRP A 466 12.15 2.47 -20.59
N LEU A 467 12.19 1.85 -21.77
CA LEU A 467 12.87 0.56 -21.95
C LEU A 467 14.37 0.66 -21.70
N VAL A 468 15.02 1.70 -22.23
CA VAL A 468 16.45 1.97 -22.07
C VAL A 468 16.82 2.19 -20.60
N ILE A 469 16.05 2.98 -19.87
CA ILE A 469 16.30 3.24 -18.44
C ILE A 469 16.15 1.96 -17.62
N LEU A 470 15.06 1.20 -17.84
CA LEU A 470 14.84 -0.08 -17.14
C LEU A 470 15.90 -1.12 -17.52
N GLY A 471 16.32 -1.16 -18.78
CA GLY A 471 17.39 -2.02 -19.26
C GLY A 471 18.73 -1.69 -18.61
N CYS A 472 19.06 -0.40 -18.46
CA CYS A 472 20.25 0.04 -17.73
C CYS A 472 20.21 -0.44 -16.27
N MET A 473 19.09 -0.21 -15.57
CA MET A 473 18.94 -0.67 -14.17
C MET A 473 19.07 -2.19 -14.04
N ARG A 474 18.51 -2.96 -14.98
CA ARG A 474 18.60 -4.44 -14.99
C ARG A 474 20.02 -4.95 -15.22
N ALA A 475 20.78 -4.29 -16.09
CA ALA A 475 22.15 -4.64 -16.42
C ALA A 475 23.19 -4.01 -15.47
N GLY A 476 22.76 -3.21 -14.47
CA GLY A 476 23.65 -2.49 -13.55
C GLY A 476 24.47 -1.39 -14.22
N LEU A 477 23.91 -0.73 -15.23
CA LEU A 477 24.52 0.39 -15.96
C LEU A 477 24.06 1.72 -15.38
N VAL A 478 24.95 2.71 -15.38
CA VAL A 478 24.66 4.06 -14.87
C VAL A 478 24.08 4.92 -16.00
N PHE A 479 22.77 5.17 -15.97
CA PHE A 479 22.13 5.95 -17.03
C PHE A 479 22.28 7.47 -16.79
N ILE A 480 22.48 8.22 -17.87
CA ILE A 480 22.73 9.66 -17.85
C ILE A 480 21.72 10.35 -18.78
N PRO A 481 20.53 10.74 -18.28
CA PRO A 481 19.52 11.36 -19.11
C PRO A 481 19.93 12.76 -19.58
N GLY A 482 19.66 13.05 -20.85
CA GLY A 482 19.84 14.37 -21.46
C GLY A 482 18.62 14.77 -22.28
N THR A 483 18.41 16.07 -22.43
CA THR A 483 17.35 16.61 -23.29
C THR A 483 17.74 16.55 -24.76
N ILE A 484 16.79 16.27 -25.65
CA ILE A 484 17.00 16.35 -27.11
C ILE A 484 17.37 17.75 -27.61
N GLN A 485 17.25 18.76 -26.75
CA GLN A 485 17.62 20.14 -27.05
C GLN A 485 19.13 20.41 -26.93
N LEU A 486 19.93 19.46 -26.44
CA LEU A 486 21.37 19.63 -26.29
C LEU A 486 22.04 19.89 -27.64
N LYS A 487 22.97 20.84 -27.67
CA LYS A 487 23.79 21.15 -28.85
C LYS A 487 25.08 20.34 -28.84
N PRO A 488 25.84 20.26 -29.95
CA PRO A 488 27.11 19.53 -30.01
C PRO A 488 28.03 19.84 -28.82
N LYS A 489 28.22 21.11 -28.46
CA LYS A 489 29.06 21.50 -27.31
C LYS A 489 28.55 20.97 -25.97
N ASP A 490 27.23 20.94 -25.79
CA ASP A 490 26.59 20.43 -24.58
C ASP A 490 26.75 18.91 -24.46
N ILE A 491 26.67 18.20 -25.59
CA ILE A 491 26.86 16.75 -25.70
C ILE A 491 28.33 16.40 -25.43
N LEU A 492 29.26 17.10 -26.09
CA LEU A 492 30.71 16.91 -25.90
C LEU A 492 31.10 17.03 -24.44
N TYR A 493 30.71 18.13 -23.79
CA TYR A 493 30.99 18.36 -22.36
C TYR A 493 30.48 17.19 -21.51
N ARG A 494 29.22 16.78 -21.70
CA ARG A 494 28.60 15.72 -20.91
C ARG A 494 29.28 14.37 -21.13
N LEU A 495 29.57 14.00 -22.37
CA LEU A 495 30.22 12.72 -22.69
C LEU A 495 31.63 12.65 -22.12
N GLN A 496 32.40 13.74 -22.20
CA GLN A 496 33.76 13.80 -21.69
C GLN A 496 33.81 13.76 -20.16
N VAL A 497 33.11 14.67 -19.47
CA VAL A 497 33.21 14.75 -18.01
C VAL A 497 32.60 13.53 -17.32
N SER A 498 31.60 12.91 -17.93
CA SER A 498 31.03 11.67 -17.40
C SER A 498 31.78 10.42 -17.86
N ASN A 499 32.80 10.51 -18.71
CA ASN A 499 33.50 9.33 -19.23
C ASN A 499 32.51 8.29 -19.80
N THR A 500 31.54 8.75 -20.59
CA THR A 500 30.43 7.94 -21.09
C THR A 500 30.93 6.83 -22.03
N ARG A 501 30.45 5.60 -21.81
CA ARG A 501 30.82 4.41 -22.61
C ARG A 501 29.91 4.21 -23.81
N ALA A 502 28.62 4.50 -23.67
CA ALA A 502 27.64 4.39 -24.74
C ALA A 502 26.64 5.54 -24.75
N ILE A 503 26.09 5.84 -25.91
CA ILE A 503 24.99 6.80 -26.05
C ILE A 503 23.82 6.17 -26.80
N VAL A 504 22.61 6.31 -26.23
CA VAL A 504 21.34 5.99 -26.88
C VAL A 504 20.68 7.30 -27.29
N ALA A 505 20.41 7.47 -28.58
CA ALA A 505 19.93 8.74 -29.12
C ALA A 505 18.86 8.56 -30.22
N GLY A 506 18.05 9.61 -30.44
CA GLY A 506 17.09 9.70 -31.53
C GLY A 506 17.64 10.44 -32.75
N ASP A 507 16.85 10.49 -33.82
CA ASP A 507 17.21 11.19 -35.07
C ASP A 507 17.53 12.67 -34.85
N GLU A 508 16.87 13.31 -33.88
CA GLU A 508 16.97 14.74 -33.60
C GLU A 508 18.38 15.18 -33.18
N VAL A 509 19.14 14.26 -32.58
CA VAL A 509 20.47 14.55 -32.01
C VAL A 509 21.58 13.69 -32.59
N ALA A 510 21.27 12.66 -33.40
CA ALA A 510 22.27 11.75 -33.98
C ALA A 510 23.38 12.49 -34.74
N GLN A 511 23.02 13.51 -35.54
CA GLN A 511 23.99 14.33 -36.25
C GLN A 511 24.90 15.12 -35.30
N ALA A 512 24.34 15.68 -34.22
CA ALA A 512 25.10 16.44 -33.24
C ALA A 512 26.08 15.54 -32.46
N VAL A 513 25.67 14.30 -32.18
CA VAL A 513 26.53 13.28 -31.56
C VAL A 513 27.67 12.88 -32.51
N ASP A 514 27.38 12.67 -33.80
CA ASP A 514 28.41 12.31 -34.78
C ASP A 514 29.50 13.38 -34.91
N THR A 515 29.13 14.66 -34.82
CA THR A 515 30.08 15.78 -34.87
C THR A 515 31.09 15.74 -33.72
N VAL A 516 30.72 15.20 -32.54
CA VAL A 516 31.56 15.27 -31.33
C VAL A 516 32.08 13.92 -30.84
N ALA A 517 31.58 12.82 -31.40
CA ALA A 517 32.01 11.47 -31.05
C ALA A 517 33.52 11.24 -31.21
N PRO A 518 34.22 11.77 -32.25
CA PRO A 518 35.68 11.64 -32.37
C PRO A 518 36.46 12.21 -31.17
N ASP A 519 35.93 13.24 -30.52
CA ASP A 519 36.56 13.91 -29.37
C ASP A 519 36.21 13.25 -28.02
N CYS A 520 35.49 12.12 -28.05
CA CYS A 520 35.04 11.37 -26.88
C CYS A 520 35.68 9.97 -26.83
N PRO A 521 36.95 9.82 -26.39
CA PRO A 521 37.68 8.54 -26.48
C PRO A 521 37.05 7.38 -25.68
N ALA A 522 36.28 7.73 -24.65
CA ALA A 522 35.55 6.78 -23.81
C ALA A 522 34.33 6.16 -24.51
N LEU A 523 33.74 6.88 -25.47
CA LEU A 523 32.53 6.47 -26.17
C LEU A 523 32.86 5.34 -27.15
N LYS A 524 32.33 4.15 -26.90
CA LYS A 524 32.55 2.96 -27.74
C LYS A 524 31.33 2.57 -28.54
N THR A 525 30.13 2.85 -28.03
CA THR A 525 28.90 2.35 -28.65
C THR A 525 27.89 3.49 -28.85
N LYS A 526 27.38 3.62 -30.07
CA LYS A 526 26.29 4.54 -30.42
C LYS A 526 25.07 3.73 -30.82
N ILE A 527 23.93 3.98 -30.19
CA ILE A 527 22.70 3.21 -30.34
C ILE A 527 21.59 4.17 -30.80
N LEU A 528 21.00 3.90 -31.96
CA LEU A 528 20.01 4.76 -32.58
C LEU A 528 18.62 4.17 -32.37
N VAL A 529 17.71 4.99 -31.84
CA VAL A 529 16.27 4.72 -31.83
C VAL A 529 15.63 5.52 -32.97
N SER A 530 15.45 4.86 -34.11
CA SER A 530 14.84 5.45 -35.30
C SER A 530 14.09 4.38 -36.10
N ALA A 531 13.27 4.82 -37.05
CA ALA A 531 12.77 3.96 -38.13
C ALA A 531 13.84 3.70 -39.21
N LYS A 532 14.92 4.48 -39.24
CA LYS A 532 16.00 4.41 -40.22
C LYS A 532 17.28 3.91 -39.57
N SER A 533 18.03 3.08 -40.29
CA SER A 533 19.40 2.75 -39.90
C SER A 533 20.35 3.90 -40.27
N ARG A 534 21.44 4.05 -39.52
CA ARG A 534 22.47 5.07 -39.74
C ARG A 534 23.86 4.43 -39.62
N GLU A 535 24.76 4.76 -40.53
CA GLU A 535 26.11 4.23 -40.53
C GLU A 535 26.86 4.60 -39.23
N GLY A 536 27.57 3.63 -38.64
CA GLY A 536 28.28 3.80 -37.37
C GLY A 536 27.37 3.83 -36.13
N TRP A 537 26.08 3.52 -36.28
CA TRP A 537 25.12 3.37 -35.19
C TRP A 537 24.50 1.99 -35.18
N LEU A 538 24.32 1.42 -33.98
CA LEU A 538 23.56 0.19 -33.78
C LEU A 538 22.06 0.51 -33.82
N ASP A 539 21.30 -0.27 -34.58
CA ASP A 539 19.84 -0.13 -34.67
C ASP A 539 19.18 -0.77 -33.44
N PHE A 540 18.68 0.07 -32.53
CA PHE A 540 18.05 -0.39 -31.30
C PHE A 540 16.83 -1.28 -31.54
N LYS A 541 15.97 -0.92 -32.49
CA LYS A 541 14.69 -1.62 -32.71
C LYS A 541 14.92 -2.99 -33.31
N THR A 542 15.90 -3.11 -34.20
CA THR A 542 16.30 -4.40 -34.76
C THR A 542 16.93 -5.29 -33.69
N LEU A 543 17.91 -4.78 -32.94
CA LEU A 543 18.55 -5.53 -31.86
C LEU A 543 17.55 -5.95 -30.76
N LEU A 544 16.59 -5.09 -30.42
CA LEU A 544 15.57 -5.39 -29.43
C LEU A 544 14.69 -6.58 -29.85
N ARG A 545 14.32 -6.67 -31.13
CA ARG A 545 13.53 -7.80 -31.67
C ARG A 545 14.28 -9.11 -31.66
N GLU A 546 15.59 -9.07 -31.86
CA GLU A 546 16.47 -10.24 -31.90
C GLU A 546 16.88 -10.72 -30.49
N ALA A 547 16.85 -9.84 -29.50
CA ALA A 547 17.26 -10.14 -28.15
C ALA A 547 16.28 -11.07 -27.42
N SER A 548 16.83 -11.95 -26.56
CA SER A 548 16.05 -12.82 -25.67
C SER A 548 15.19 -12.03 -24.69
N THR A 549 13.97 -12.50 -24.43
CA THR A 549 13.06 -11.95 -23.41
C THR A 549 13.44 -12.34 -21.98
N THR A 550 14.42 -13.23 -21.81
CA THR A 550 14.93 -13.65 -20.50
C THR A 550 16.26 -12.99 -20.21
N HIS A 551 16.35 -12.24 -19.12
CA HIS A 551 17.59 -11.65 -18.62
C HIS A 551 17.71 -11.86 -17.10
N ARG A 552 18.86 -12.35 -16.63
CA ARG A 552 19.14 -12.44 -15.19
C ARG A 552 19.53 -11.06 -14.68
N CYS A 553 18.60 -10.37 -14.02
CA CYS A 553 18.84 -9.05 -13.44
C CYS A 553 20.09 -9.06 -12.54
N VAL A 554 20.94 -8.04 -12.68
CA VAL A 554 22.12 -7.86 -11.84
C VAL A 554 21.69 -7.59 -10.41
N GLU A 555 22.36 -8.22 -9.45
CA GLU A 555 22.21 -7.97 -8.02
C GLU A 555 22.96 -6.68 -7.65
N THR A 556 22.35 -5.53 -7.93
CA THR A 556 22.93 -4.22 -7.66
C THR A 556 22.84 -3.87 -6.17
N GLY A 557 23.87 -3.19 -5.66
CA GLY A 557 23.90 -2.73 -4.28
C GLY A 557 22.97 -1.53 -4.06
N SER A 558 22.44 -1.35 -2.84
CA SER A 558 21.53 -0.22 -2.54
C SER A 558 22.18 1.15 -2.75
N GLN A 559 23.46 1.28 -2.40
CA GLN A 559 24.26 2.50 -2.57
C GLN A 559 25.02 2.56 -3.90
N GLU A 560 24.91 1.53 -4.74
CA GLU A 560 25.55 1.54 -6.05
C GLU A 560 24.89 2.57 -6.98
N ALA A 561 25.71 3.26 -7.78
CA ALA A 561 25.27 4.26 -8.73
C ALA A 561 24.28 3.65 -9.75
N ALA A 562 23.11 4.27 -9.87
CA ALA A 562 22.09 3.92 -10.86
C ALA A 562 22.00 4.99 -11.94
N ALA A 563 22.15 6.26 -11.58
CA ALA A 563 21.97 7.38 -12.49
C ALA A 563 22.92 8.55 -12.20
N ILE A 564 23.22 9.34 -13.22
CA ILE A 564 23.85 10.65 -13.07
C ILE A 564 22.97 11.69 -13.78
N TYR A 565 22.57 12.72 -13.05
CA TYR A 565 21.87 13.88 -13.62
C TYR A 565 22.80 15.08 -13.67
N PHE A 566 22.84 15.76 -14.82
CA PHE A 566 23.54 17.04 -14.93
C PHE A 566 22.66 18.17 -14.40
N THR A 567 23.11 18.80 -13.30
CA THR A 567 22.42 19.92 -12.67
C THR A 567 23.17 21.21 -12.92
N SER A 568 22.47 22.28 -13.28
CA SER A 568 23.06 23.62 -13.41
C SER A 568 23.67 24.09 -12.08
N GLY A 569 24.83 24.73 -12.17
CA GLY A 569 25.54 25.32 -11.03
C GLY A 569 25.34 26.83 -10.95
N THR A 570 25.54 27.37 -9.75
CA THR A 570 25.52 28.81 -9.46
C THR A 570 26.67 29.54 -10.14
N SER A 571 27.86 28.97 -10.07
CA SER A 571 29.08 29.45 -10.71
C SER A 571 29.73 28.29 -11.47
N GLY A 572 29.59 28.29 -12.79
CA GLY A 572 30.24 27.33 -13.69
C GLY A 572 29.35 26.24 -14.31
N LEU A 573 30.00 25.35 -15.06
CA LEU A 573 29.38 24.33 -15.90
C LEU A 573 28.56 23.29 -15.08
N PRO A 574 27.59 22.59 -15.70
CA PRO A 574 26.73 21.62 -15.02
C PRO A 574 27.50 20.55 -14.25
N LYS A 575 27.05 20.27 -13.03
CA LYS A 575 27.61 19.28 -12.10
C LYS A 575 26.91 17.93 -12.26
N MET A 576 27.62 16.83 -12.01
CA MET A 576 27.10 15.46 -12.08
C MET A 576 26.55 15.00 -10.73
N ALA A 577 25.24 15.07 -10.53
CA ALA A 577 24.59 14.55 -9.32
C ALA A 577 24.36 13.03 -9.46
N GLU A 578 25.12 12.24 -8.70
CA GLU A 578 25.00 10.78 -8.72
C GLU A 578 23.87 10.31 -7.81
N HIS A 579 23.01 9.45 -8.33
CA HIS A 579 21.96 8.79 -7.57
C HIS A 579 22.19 7.29 -7.51
N SER A 580 22.01 6.72 -6.32
CA SER A 580 22.04 5.27 -6.12
C SER A 580 20.72 4.58 -6.48
N HIS A 581 20.75 3.25 -6.63
CA HIS A 581 19.56 2.42 -6.78
C HIS A 581 18.51 2.66 -5.68
N SER A 582 18.93 2.82 -4.41
CA SER A 582 18.00 3.12 -3.31
C SER A 582 17.51 4.56 -3.32
N SER A 583 18.37 5.52 -3.68
CA SER A 583 17.99 6.95 -3.67
C SER A 583 16.89 7.26 -4.68
N LEU A 584 16.76 6.47 -5.75
CA LEU A 584 15.67 6.56 -6.72
C LEU A 584 14.60 5.51 -6.45
N GLY A 585 14.94 4.22 -6.52
CA GLY A 585 13.96 3.14 -6.52
C GLY A 585 13.26 2.94 -5.18
N ILE A 586 14.01 2.88 -4.07
CA ILE A 586 13.41 2.73 -2.74
C ILE A 586 12.68 4.02 -2.35
N LYS A 587 13.27 5.20 -2.62
CA LYS A 587 12.60 6.49 -2.38
C LYS A 587 11.26 6.58 -3.11
N ALA A 588 11.23 6.29 -4.42
CA ALA A 588 10.00 6.29 -5.20
C ALA A 588 8.98 5.26 -4.69
N LYS A 589 9.44 4.09 -4.22
CA LYS A 589 8.56 3.09 -3.60
C LYS A 589 7.96 3.60 -2.29
N MET A 590 8.73 4.29 -1.46
CA MET A 590 8.25 4.91 -0.22
C MET A 590 7.23 6.03 -0.51
N ASP A 591 7.43 6.78 -1.59
CA ASP A 591 6.49 7.81 -2.04
C ASP A 591 5.23 7.22 -2.73
N ALA A 592 5.30 5.99 -3.25
CA ALA A 592 4.22 5.39 -4.03
C ALA A 592 3.00 4.94 -3.21
N ASP A 593 3.01 5.05 -1.88
CA ASP A 593 1.83 4.84 -1.04
C ASP A 593 0.72 5.87 -1.30
N TYR A 594 0.99 6.90 -2.09
CA TYR A 594 -0.01 7.77 -2.70
C TYR A 594 -0.71 7.10 -3.91
N LYS A 595 -1.78 6.34 -3.66
CA LYS A 595 -2.61 5.70 -4.71
C LYS A 595 -3.66 6.68 -5.27
N PHE A 596 -3.70 6.87 -6.60
CA PHE A 596 -4.69 7.73 -7.25
C PHE A 596 -5.30 7.09 -8.51
N PRO A 597 -6.60 6.79 -8.54
CA PRO A 597 -7.30 6.38 -9.74
C PRO A 597 -7.98 7.58 -10.43
N HIS A 598 -7.65 7.81 -11.72
CA HIS A 598 -8.17 8.88 -12.60
C HIS A 598 -7.82 10.31 -12.12
N LEU A 599 -8.02 11.35 -12.96
CA LEU A 599 -7.61 12.74 -12.68
C LEU A 599 -8.43 13.33 -11.51
N GLN A 600 -8.11 12.93 -10.29
CA GLN A 600 -8.71 13.40 -9.03
C GLN A 600 -7.79 14.40 -8.32
N HIS A 601 -6.52 14.47 -8.71
CA HIS A 601 -5.50 15.29 -8.06
C HIS A 601 -4.55 15.90 -9.09
N CYS A 602 -4.40 17.22 -9.05
CA CYS A 602 -3.37 17.95 -9.80
C CYS A 602 -2.20 18.24 -8.85
N PHE A 603 -0.98 18.00 -9.29
CA PHE A 603 0.22 18.35 -8.54
C PHE A 603 1.07 19.31 -9.36
N SER A 604 1.71 20.28 -8.69
CA SER A 604 2.70 21.16 -9.29
C SER A 604 4.00 21.09 -8.51
N GLY A 605 5.11 21.15 -9.24
CA GLY A 605 6.46 21.18 -8.69
C GLY A 605 7.43 21.74 -9.71
N GLY A 606 8.55 22.28 -9.22
CA GLY A 606 9.59 22.89 -10.05
C GLY A 606 9.56 24.41 -10.10
N GLU A 607 8.44 25.08 -9.81
CA GLU A 607 8.34 26.52 -9.56
C GLU A 607 7.22 26.83 -8.57
N SER A 608 7.22 28.03 -7.98
CA SER A 608 6.17 28.44 -7.03
C SER A 608 4.80 28.52 -7.72
N LEU A 609 3.80 27.84 -7.16
CA LEU A 609 2.43 27.98 -7.63
C LEU A 609 1.85 29.32 -7.17
N LEU A 610 1.41 30.14 -8.12
CA LEU A 610 0.80 31.42 -7.78
C LEU A 610 -0.64 31.20 -7.29
N PRO A 611 -1.10 31.91 -6.23
CA PRO A 611 -2.48 31.82 -5.76
C PRO A 611 -3.51 32.07 -6.86
N GLU A 612 -3.26 33.05 -7.75
CA GLU A 612 -4.13 33.35 -8.90
C GLU A 612 -4.23 32.15 -9.87
N THR A 613 -3.16 31.39 -10.07
CA THR A 613 -3.18 30.19 -10.90
C THR A 613 -4.01 29.09 -10.25
N LEU A 614 -3.86 28.91 -8.94
CA LEU A 614 -4.63 27.94 -8.17
C LEU A 614 -6.14 28.27 -8.18
N GLU A 615 -6.49 29.52 -7.90
CA GLU A 615 -7.88 29.99 -7.90
C GLU A 615 -8.53 29.86 -9.28
N ASN A 616 -7.84 30.29 -10.34
CA ASN A 616 -8.35 30.18 -11.71
C ASN A 616 -8.53 28.71 -12.13
N TRP A 617 -7.58 27.84 -11.78
CA TRP A 617 -7.68 26.41 -12.08
C TRP A 617 -8.87 25.77 -11.36
N LYS A 618 -9.03 26.06 -10.07
CA LYS A 618 -10.14 25.57 -9.25
C LYS A 618 -11.49 26.06 -9.75
N ALA A 619 -11.57 27.32 -10.18
CA ALA A 619 -12.78 27.90 -10.75
C ALA A 619 -13.18 27.24 -12.08
N GLN A 620 -12.21 26.90 -12.94
CA GLN A 620 -12.49 26.32 -14.27
C GLN A 620 -12.73 24.80 -14.21
N THR A 621 -12.00 24.09 -13.37
CA THR A 621 -11.97 22.62 -13.39
C THR A 621 -12.67 21.98 -12.20
N GLY A 622 -12.93 22.74 -11.13
CA GLY A 622 -13.39 22.22 -9.85
C GLY A 622 -12.33 21.42 -9.06
N LEU A 623 -11.10 21.32 -9.58
CA LEU A 623 -10.01 20.54 -8.98
C LEU A 623 -9.02 21.43 -8.25
N ASP A 624 -8.44 20.90 -7.17
CA ASP A 624 -7.36 21.57 -6.43
C ASP A 624 -5.98 21.17 -6.97
N ILE A 625 -4.98 22.07 -6.87
CA ILE A 625 -3.58 21.78 -7.19
C ILE A 625 -2.80 21.70 -5.87
N ARG A 626 -2.18 20.55 -5.61
CA ARG A 626 -1.29 20.37 -4.46
C ARG A 626 0.14 20.69 -4.86
N GLU A 627 0.81 21.54 -4.09
CA GLU A 627 2.25 21.77 -4.26
C GLU A 627 3.05 20.61 -3.66
N PHE A 628 4.06 20.15 -4.38
CA PHE A 628 5.02 19.17 -3.89
C PHE A 628 6.38 19.86 -3.70
N TYR A 629 6.66 20.25 -2.46
CA TYR A 629 8.01 20.60 -2.03
C TYR A 629 8.69 19.29 -1.65
N GLY A 630 9.87 19.00 -2.23
CA GLY A 630 10.63 17.79 -1.90
C GLY A 630 10.90 17.67 -0.38
N GLN A 631 11.46 16.54 0.06
CA GLN A 631 11.80 16.34 1.49
C GLN A 631 12.56 17.56 2.02
N THR A 632 11.92 18.40 2.82
CA THR A 632 12.50 19.57 3.46
C THR A 632 12.15 19.44 4.94
N GLU A 633 13.16 19.38 5.80
CA GLU A 633 12.94 19.09 7.23
C GLU A 633 12.74 20.38 8.02
N THR A 634 13.52 21.41 7.72
CA THR A 634 13.53 22.63 8.53
C THR A 634 14.20 23.81 7.83
N VAL A 635 14.07 24.98 8.44
CA VAL A 635 14.81 26.21 8.13
C VAL A 635 15.98 26.35 9.12
N ILE A 636 17.16 26.73 8.63
CA ILE A 636 18.38 26.88 9.45
C ILE A 636 19.07 28.23 9.23
N ASP A 637 19.87 28.63 10.22
CA ASP A 637 20.72 29.83 10.18
C ASP A 637 22.09 29.60 9.50
N ASP A 638 22.91 30.65 9.46
CA ASP A 638 24.28 30.67 8.90
C ASP A 638 25.27 29.74 9.63
N LYS A 639 24.92 29.28 10.83
CA LYS A 639 25.71 28.34 11.65
C LYS A 639 25.17 26.91 11.60
N GLY A 640 24.02 26.69 10.99
CA GLY A 640 23.35 25.39 10.89
C GLY A 640 22.45 25.05 12.07
N ASN A 641 22.05 26.05 12.87
CA ASN A 641 21.05 25.86 13.93
C ASN A 641 19.63 25.95 13.36
N VAL A 642 18.72 25.17 13.92
CA VAL A 642 17.30 25.20 13.55
C VAL A 642 16.66 26.50 14.01
N LEU A 643 15.97 27.19 13.09
CA LEU A 643 15.25 28.43 13.37
C LEU A 643 13.79 28.15 13.81
N PRO A 644 13.21 29.02 14.66
CA PRO A 644 11.82 28.90 15.07
C PRO A 644 10.85 29.25 13.92
N PRO A 645 9.59 28.76 13.98
CA PRO A 645 8.56 29.10 13.01
C PRO A 645 8.40 30.61 12.79
N GLY A 646 8.11 31.01 11.55
CA GLY A 646 7.98 32.41 11.13
C GLY A 646 9.31 33.13 10.83
N THR A 647 10.45 32.45 11.00
CA THR A 647 11.77 33.02 10.72
C THR A 647 12.30 32.55 9.36
N GLU A 648 12.78 33.49 8.55
CA GLU A 648 13.40 33.21 7.26
C GLU A 648 14.83 32.67 7.44
N GLY A 649 15.20 31.69 6.61
CA GLY A 649 16.56 31.15 6.56
C GLY A 649 16.72 30.14 5.41
N ASP A 650 17.79 29.36 5.48
CA ASP A 650 18.10 28.36 4.44
C ASP A 650 17.29 27.08 4.66
N LEU A 651 16.70 26.53 3.59
CA LEU A 651 16.05 25.23 3.64
C LEU A 651 17.09 24.11 3.74
N GLY A 652 16.92 23.25 4.74
CA GLY A 652 17.86 22.19 5.08
C GLY A 652 17.21 20.81 5.23
N ILE A 653 17.95 19.78 4.83
CA ILE A 653 17.63 18.36 5.09
C ILE A 653 18.70 17.79 6.01
N ARG A 654 18.32 17.16 7.11
CA ARG A 654 19.31 16.54 7.99
C ARG A 654 19.96 15.34 7.30
N VAL A 655 21.29 15.31 7.28
CA VAL A 655 22.10 14.25 6.68
C VAL A 655 23.09 13.61 7.66
N LYS A 656 23.18 14.13 8.89
CA LYS A 656 23.97 13.56 10.00
C LYS A 656 23.10 13.36 11.26
N PRO A 657 23.40 12.32 12.08
CA PRO A 657 24.46 11.32 11.90
C PRO A 657 24.15 10.28 10.80
N SER A 658 22.88 10.20 10.36
CA SER A 658 22.42 9.27 9.33
C SER A 658 21.87 10.01 8.11
N ARG A 659 22.27 9.57 6.92
CA ARG A 659 21.80 10.13 5.65
C ARG A 659 20.46 9.49 5.23
N PRO A 660 19.40 10.28 4.97
CA PRO A 660 18.10 9.72 4.62
C PRO A 660 18.07 9.11 3.20
N ILE A 661 17.19 8.13 3.00
CA ILE A 661 16.93 7.52 1.68
C ILE A 661 16.29 8.59 0.78
N GLY A 662 16.86 8.78 -0.41
CA GLY A 662 16.42 9.79 -1.40
C GLY A 662 17.49 10.82 -1.72
N ILE A 663 18.42 11.06 -0.79
CA ILE A 663 19.56 11.96 -1.03
C ILE A 663 20.55 11.32 -2.01
N PHE A 664 20.90 12.07 -3.05
CA PHE A 664 21.93 11.72 -4.05
C PHE A 664 23.29 11.41 -3.37
N SER A 665 24.09 10.51 -3.93
CA SER A 665 25.40 10.05 -3.39
C SER A 665 26.45 11.17 -3.27
N GLY A 666 26.30 12.24 -4.05
CA GLY A 666 27.23 13.36 -4.10
C GLY A 666 27.48 13.83 -5.53
N TYR A 667 28.32 14.84 -5.70
CA TYR A 667 28.79 15.26 -7.01
C TYR A 667 29.97 14.38 -7.44
N VAL A 668 29.81 13.68 -8.57
CA VAL A 668 30.84 12.79 -9.14
C VAL A 668 32.12 13.59 -9.37
N ASP A 669 33.25 13.02 -8.93
CA ASP A 669 34.59 13.62 -9.02
C ASP A 669 34.69 15.03 -8.39
N ASN A 670 33.77 15.39 -7.49
CA ASN A 670 33.73 16.71 -6.85
C ASN A 670 33.28 16.65 -5.37
N LEU A 671 34.12 16.05 -4.54
CA LEU A 671 33.89 15.94 -3.10
C LEU A 671 33.83 17.29 -2.40
N GLU A 672 34.64 18.27 -2.85
CA GLU A 672 34.67 19.62 -2.28
C GLU A 672 33.31 20.33 -2.41
N LYS A 673 32.71 20.31 -3.61
CA LYS A 673 31.36 20.90 -3.80
C LYS A 673 30.28 20.13 -3.05
N THR A 674 30.48 18.82 -2.84
CA THR A 674 29.54 18.02 -2.02
C THR A 674 29.64 18.45 -0.56
N ALA A 675 30.85 18.62 -0.03
CA ALA A 675 31.08 19.07 1.35
C ALA A 675 30.65 20.53 1.56
N ALA A 676 30.87 21.42 0.58
CA ALA A 676 30.50 22.83 0.65
C ALA A 676 28.99 23.06 0.86
N ASN A 677 28.16 22.09 0.43
CA ASN A 677 26.71 22.15 0.60
C ASN A 677 26.23 21.53 1.93
N ILE A 678 27.13 21.13 2.83
CA ILE A 678 26.78 20.63 4.16
C ILE A 678 27.13 21.68 5.21
N ARG A 679 26.13 22.16 5.94
CA ARG A 679 26.29 23.09 7.07
C ARG A 679 25.84 22.40 8.35
N GLY A 680 26.79 22.16 9.27
CA GLY A 680 26.55 21.36 10.47
C GLY A 680 26.10 19.93 10.09
N ASP A 681 24.84 19.63 10.44
CA ASP A 681 24.19 18.34 10.19
C ASP A 681 23.26 18.35 8.97
N PHE A 682 23.15 19.47 8.25
CA PHE A 682 22.17 19.66 7.19
C PHE A 682 22.80 19.80 5.80
N TRP A 683 22.16 19.20 4.81
CA TRP A 683 22.36 19.49 3.39
C TRP A 683 21.56 20.74 3.01
N LEU A 684 22.24 21.72 2.41
CA LEU A 684 21.65 22.96 1.91
C LEU A 684 21.09 22.78 0.50
N LEU A 685 19.83 23.15 0.30
CA LEU A 685 19.19 23.11 -1.03
C LEU A 685 19.63 24.29 -1.92
N GLY A 686 20.11 25.37 -1.30
CA GLY A 686 20.33 26.68 -1.94
C GLY A 686 19.03 27.48 -2.14
N ASP A 687 17.97 27.10 -1.44
CA ASP A 687 16.66 27.74 -1.44
C ASP A 687 16.42 28.36 -0.05
N GLN A 688 15.87 29.58 -0.01
CA GLN A 688 15.44 30.24 1.21
C GLN A 688 13.95 30.02 1.44
N GLY A 689 13.56 29.89 2.70
CA GLY A 689 12.16 29.71 3.06
C GLY A 689 11.82 30.07 4.49
N ILE A 690 10.52 30.09 4.78
CA ILE A 690 9.95 30.24 6.12
C ILE A 690 9.11 29.00 6.40
N LYS A 691 9.20 28.46 7.63
CA LYS A 691 8.29 27.44 8.12
C LYS A 691 7.25 28.10 9.03
N ASP A 692 5.96 27.91 8.79
CA ASP A 692 4.92 28.45 9.67
C ASP A 692 4.70 27.59 10.93
N GLN A 693 3.72 27.99 11.74
CA GLN A 693 3.40 27.30 13.00
C GLN A 693 2.80 25.90 12.77
N ASP A 694 2.17 25.68 11.62
CA ASP A 694 1.55 24.41 11.23
C ASP A 694 2.55 23.47 10.52
N GLY A 695 3.78 23.94 10.28
CA GLY A 695 4.85 23.18 9.65
C GLY A 695 4.90 23.27 8.13
N TYR A 696 4.10 24.14 7.51
CA TYR A 696 4.15 24.41 6.07
C TYR A 696 5.35 25.29 5.72
N PHE A 697 5.93 25.05 4.54
CA PHE A 697 7.07 25.79 4.02
C PHE A 697 6.64 26.75 2.94
N TYR A 698 7.14 27.98 3.03
CA TYR A 698 6.95 29.03 2.04
C TYR A 698 8.29 29.34 1.40
N PHE A 699 8.38 29.15 0.08
CA PHE A 699 9.58 29.46 -0.70
C PHE A 699 9.74 30.98 -0.84
N MET A 700 10.89 31.50 -0.39
CA MET A 700 11.19 32.95 -0.41
C MET A 700 12.11 33.35 -1.56
N GLY A 701 12.89 32.42 -2.09
CA GLY A 701 13.82 32.69 -3.18
C GLY A 701 14.99 31.72 -3.21
N ARG A 702 15.92 31.96 -4.14
CA ARG A 702 17.21 31.28 -4.18
C ARG A 702 18.19 32.05 -3.30
N ALA A 703 18.97 31.33 -2.50
CA ALA A 703 20.10 31.90 -1.78
C ALA A 703 21.29 32.20 -2.72
N ASP A 704 21.19 31.76 -3.98
CA ASP A 704 22.26 31.67 -4.96
C ASP A 704 21.79 32.19 -6.34
N ASP A 705 22.71 32.45 -7.27
CA ASP A 705 22.39 33.02 -8.61
C ASP A 705 21.75 32.03 -9.60
N ILE A 706 21.36 30.81 -9.18
CA ILE A 706 20.71 29.85 -10.09
C ILE A 706 19.32 30.37 -10.48
N ILE A 707 19.06 30.43 -11.78
CA ILE A 707 17.80 30.91 -12.32
C ILE A 707 16.84 29.73 -12.49
N ASN A 708 15.59 29.88 -12.03
CA ASN A 708 14.51 28.94 -12.32
C ASN A 708 13.52 29.56 -13.32
N SER A 709 13.28 28.90 -14.45
CA SER A 709 12.36 29.37 -15.47
C SER A 709 11.51 28.24 -16.02
N SER A 710 10.20 28.26 -15.73
CA SER A 710 9.24 27.26 -16.22
C SER A 710 9.66 25.82 -15.87
N GLY A 711 10.17 25.62 -14.65
CA GLY A 711 10.67 24.33 -14.16
C GLY A 711 12.09 23.95 -14.59
N TYR A 712 12.79 24.78 -15.39
CA TYR A 712 14.20 24.57 -15.74
C TYR A 712 15.13 25.33 -14.80
N ARG A 713 16.10 24.63 -14.20
CA ARG A 713 17.23 25.24 -13.48
C ARG A 713 18.30 25.62 -14.49
N ILE A 714 18.74 26.88 -14.47
CA ILE A 714 19.67 27.47 -15.42
C ILE A 714 20.80 28.12 -14.64
N GLY A 715 22.04 27.71 -14.92
CA GLY A 715 23.22 28.32 -14.35
C GLY A 715 23.53 29.61 -15.13
N PRO A 716 23.77 30.74 -14.46
CA PRO A 716 24.00 32.01 -15.13
C PRO A 716 25.22 31.96 -16.05
N SER A 717 26.31 31.32 -15.60
CA SER A 717 27.53 31.12 -16.39
C SER A 717 27.32 30.34 -17.68
N GLU A 718 26.30 29.46 -17.76
CA GLU A 718 26.00 28.73 -19.00
C GLU A 718 25.46 29.68 -20.09
N VAL A 719 24.70 30.70 -19.68
CA VAL A 719 24.17 31.73 -20.57
C VAL A 719 25.24 32.77 -20.89
N GLU A 720 26.01 33.19 -19.88
CA GLU A 720 27.13 34.14 -20.04
C GLU A 720 28.15 33.59 -21.04
N ASN A 721 28.62 32.35 -20.86
CA ASN A 721 29.58 31.73 -21.78
C ASN A 721 29.03 31.63 -23.21
N ALA A 722 27.73 31.31 -23.36
CA ALA A 722 27.09 31.27 -24.68
C ALA A 722 26.98 32.66 -25.33
N LEU A 723 26.76 33.72 -24.55
CA LEU A 723 26.74 35.10 -25.05
C LEU A 723 28.14 35.57 -25.43
N MET A 724 29.16 35.24 -24.62
CA MET A 724 30.57 35.58 -24.85
C MET A 724 31.15 34.97 -26.15
N GLU A 725 30.53 33.92 -26.70
CA GLU A 725 30.90 33.35 -28.01
C GLU A 725 30.51 34.26 -29.19
N HIS A 726 29.59 35.21 -28.99
CA HIS A 726 29.16 36.13 -30.05
C HIS A 726 30.12 37.34 -30.16
N PRO A 727 30.59 37.71 -31.37
CA PRO A 727 31.59 38.78 -31.54
C PRO A 727 31.12 40.19 -31.13
N ALA A 728 29.83 40.36 -30.87
CA ALA A 728 29.26 41.61 -30.36
C ALA A 728 29.31 41.75 -28.83
N VAL A 729 29.63 40.68 -28.09
CA VAL A 729 29.59 40.65 -26.62
C VAL A 729 31.02 40.73 -26.08
N VAL A 730 31.31 41.77 -25.29
CA VAL A 730 32.62 41.96 -24.63
C VAL A 730 32.62 41.38 -23.22
N GLU A 731 31.48 41.47 -22.53
CA GLU A 731 31.26 40.95 -21.18
C GLU A 731 29.76 40.63 -21.01
N ALA A 732 29.45 39.59 -20.24
CA ALA A 732 28.08 39.17 -19.96
C ALA A 732 27.90 38.75 -18.50
N ALA A 733 26.78 39.15 -17.89
CA ALA A 733 26.33 38.70 -16.57
C ALA A 733 24.85 38.29 -16.62
N ALA A 734 24.45 37.16 -16.03
CA ALA A 734 23.09 36.65 -16.04
C ALA A 734 22.48 36.56 -14.63
N VAL A 735 21.50 37.40 -14.30
CA VAL A 735 20.75 37.38 -13.01
C VAL A 735 19.28 37.66 -13.27
N VAL A 736 18.46 36.63 -13.54
CA VAL A 736 17.04 36.77 -13.98
C VAL A 736 16.86 37.71 -15.21
N LYS A 737 17.97 38.24 -15.75
CA LYS A 737 18.16 39.24 -16.79
C LYS A 737 19.63 39.10 -17.26
N ALA A 738 19.92 39.13 -18.55
CA ALA A 738 21.30 39.16 -19.07
C ALA A 738 21.73 40.62 -19.28
N PHE A 739 22.86 41.04 -18.72
CA PHE A 739 23.48 42.33 -18.98
C PHE A 739 24.62 42.10 -19.98
N VAL A 740 24.62 42.83 -21.09
CA VAL A 740 25.51 42.56 -22.23
C VAL A 740 26.23 43.83 -22.66
N VAL A 741 27.55 43.90 -22.43
CA VAL A 741 28.35 45.03 -22.92
C VAL A 741 28.70 44.83 -24.39
N LEU A 742 28.19 45.72 -25.26
CA LEU A 742 28.42 45.64 -26.70
C LEU A 742 29.83 46.09 -27.10
N ALA A 743 30.44 45.36 -28.04
CA ALA A 743 31.69 45.77 -28.65
C ALA A 743 31.50 47.09 -29.45
N PRO A 744 32.49 47.99 -29.50
CA PRO A 744 32.33 49.36 -30.03
C PRO A 744 31.72 49.43 -31.45
N GLN A 745 32.07 48.47 -32.32
CA GLN A 745 31.59 48.36 -33.69
C GLN A 745 30.11 47.95 -33.83
N PHE A 746 29.46 47.49 -32.76
CA PHE A 746 28.05 47.10 -32.74
C PHE A 746 27.14 48.13 -32.05
N LEU A 747 27.70 49.21 -31.48
CA LEU A 747 26.94 50.27 -30.79
C LEU A 747 25.98 51.05 -31.71
N SER A 748 26.23 51.05 -33.03
CA SER A 748 25.41 51.75 -34.02
C SER A 748 24.32 50.88 -34.65
N ARG A 749 24.20 49.61 -34.24
CA ARG A 749 23.17 48.70 -34.77
C ARG A 749 21.83 48.91 -34.08
N ASP A 750 20.76 48.55 -34.80
CA ASP A 750 19.41 48.56 -34.26
C ASP A 750 19.28 47.62 -33.05
N PRO A 751 18.87 48.16 -31.88
CA PRO A 751 18.73 47.40 -30.65
C PRO A 751 17.84 46.16 -30.72
N ASP A 752 16.71 46.27 -31.41
CA ASP A 752 15.71 45.22 -31.48
C ASP A 752 16.16 44.08 -32.40
N GLN A 753 16.79 44.43 -33.52
CA GLN A 753 17.39 43.46 -34.42
C GLN A 753 18.56 42.73 -33.74
N LEU A 754 19.47 43.46 -33.07
CA LEU A 754 20.61 42.86 -32.38
C LEU A 754 20.16 41.96 -31.22
N THR A 755 19.09 42.35 -30.51
CA THR A 755 18.45 41.50 -29.49
C THR A 755 18.00 40.16 -30.07
N LYS A 756 17.28 40.18 -31.20
CA LYS A 756 16.82 38.94 -31.86
C LYS A 756 17.98 38.09 -32.35
N GLU A 757 19.03 38.72 -32.88
CA GLU A 757 20.27 38.05 -33.30
C GLU A 757 20.94 37.33 -32.12
N LEU A 758 21.12 38.00 -30.97
CA LEU A 758 21.70 37.42 -29.77
C LEU A 758 20.82 36.30 -29.19
N GLN A 759 19.49 36.49 -29.14
CA GLN A 759 18.55 35.44 -28.71
C GLN A 759 18.64 34.21 -29.61
N GLN A 760 18.71 34.42 -30.93
CA GLN A 760 18.84 33.34 -31.89
C GLN A 760 20.19 32.64 -31.77
N HIS A 761 21.28 33.40 -31.56
CA HIS A 761 22.59 32.85 -31.32
C HIS A 761 22.58 31.90 -30.11
N VAL A 762 22.07 32.33 -28.95
CA VAL A 762 21.98 31.48 -27.75
C VAL A 762 21.14 30.21 -28.01
N LYS A 763 20.02 30.30 -28.73
CA LYS A 763 19.21 29.13 -29.13
C LYS A 763 19.94 28.17 -30.08
N LEU A 764 20.89 28.67 -30.86
CA LEU A 764 21.71 27.87 -31.77
C LEU A 764 22.84 27.17 -31.04
N VAL A 765 23.50 27.85 -30.09
CA VAL A 765 24.72 27.33 -29.45
C VAL A 765 24.47 26.56 -28.16
N THR A 766 23.37 26.79 -27.45
CA THR A 766 22.98 25.98 -26.27
C THR A 766 21.49 25.57 -26.33
N ALA A 767 21.04 24.79 -25.34
CA ALA A 767 19.66 24.30 -25.28
C ALA A 767 18.66 25.48 -25.23
N PRO A 768 17.68 25.55 -26.16
CA PRO A 768 16.85 26.73 -26.34
C PRO A 768 16.06 27.22 -25.12
N TYR A 769 15.75 26.39 -24.13
CA TYR A 769 15.08 26.87 -22.91
C TYR A 769 15.92 27.84 -22.07
N LYS A 770 17.24 27.93 -22.32
CA LYS A 770 18.18 28.81 -21.60
C LYS A 770 18.30 30.23 -22.17
N TYR A 771 17.65 30.54 -23.30
CA TYR A 771 17.81 31.84 -23.94
C TYR A 771 17.17 33.00 -23.15
N PRO A 772 17.73 34.22 -23.23
CA PRO A 772 17.13 35.41 -22.61
C PRO A 772 15.88 35.91 -23.37
N ARG A 773 14.75 36.16 -22.69
CA ARG A 773 13.42 36.32 -23.35
C ARG A 773 12.99 37.73 -23.77
N LYS A 774 13.43 38.83 -23.15
CA LYS A 774 13.07 40.23 -23.50
C LYS A 774 14.32 41.13 -23.51
N ALA A 775 14.28 42.32 -24.10
CA ALA A 775 15.28 43.38 -23.94
C ALA A 775 14.61 44.69 -23.47
N GLU A 776 15.31 45.48 -22.64
CA GLU A 776 14.83 46.81 -22.22
C GLU A 776 16.02 47.78 -22.12
N ASP A 777 15.85 49.00 -22.64
CA ASP A 777 16.87 50.04 -22.66
C ASP A 777 16.69 50.93 -21.42
N LYS A 778 17.69 50.99 -20.53
CA LYS A 778 17.72 52.02 -19.47
C LYS A 778 19.08 52.68 -19.35
N ALA A 779 19.04 54.00 -19.42
CA ALA A 779 20.14 54.93 -19.29
C ALA A 779 20.70 54.93 -17.86
N SER A 780 21.91 54.40 -17.69
CA SER A 780 23.10 55.03 -17.06
C SER A 780 24.12 53.92 -16.76
N ASP A 781 25.29 54.06 -17.37
CA ASP A 781 26.56 53.34 -17.17
C ASP A 781 26.67 51.82 -17.41
N LEU A 782 25.59 51.11 -17.72
CA LEU A 782 25.63 49.73 -18.27
C LEU A 782 24.69 49.63 -19.49
N LYS A 783 25.24 49.47 -20.69
CA LYS A 783 24.46 49.39 -21.93
C LYS A 783 24.03 47.95 -22.18
N PHE A 784 22.72 47.76 -22.43
CA PHE A 784 21.96 46.54 -22.73
C PHE A 784 21.57 45.58 -21.58
N CYS A 785 20.25 45.39 -21.41
CA CYS A 785 19.62 44.49 -20.44
C CYS A 785 18.60 43.57 -21.14
N LEU A 786 18.68 42.26 -20.89
CA LEU A 786 17.90 41.19 -21.51
C LEU A 786 17.06 40.43 -20.44
N ILE A 787 15.79 40.77 -20.23
CA ILE A 787 14.95 40.32 -19.09
C ILE A 787 14.32 38.91 -19.26
N MET A 788 14.20 38.14 -18.16
CA MET A 788 13.26 37.01 -17.99
C MET A 788 12.09 37.43 -17.06
N THR A 789 10.86 37.01 -17.37
CA THR A 789 9.65 37.47 -16.66
C THR A 789 9.49 36.87 -15.25
N LYS A 790 9.30 37.75 -14.25
CA LYS A 790 8.34 37.59 -13.14
C LYS A 790 7.63 38.94 -12.94
N LYS A 791 6.30 38.94 -12.77
CA LYS A 791 5.56 40.11 -12.29
C LYS A 791 6.06 40.40 -10.86
N VAL A 792 6.68 41.55 -10.65
CA VAL A 792 7.00 42.05 -9.31
C VAL A 792 5.71 42.62 -8.72
N GLN A 793 5.18 42.00 -7.67
CA GLN A 793 4.32 42.73 -6.73
C GLN A 793 5.24 43.66 -5.94
N LYS A 794 5.00 44.97 -6.06
CA LYS A 794 5.76 46.02 -5.38
C LYS A 794 5.69 45.82 -3.86
N ARG A 795 6.77 46.22 -3.17
CA ARG A 795 6.73 46.62 -1.76
C ARG A 795 5.53 47.51 -1.45
#